data_AF-A0A7M3ME64-F1
#
_entry.id   AF-A0A7M3ME64-F1
#
_cell.length_a   1.000
_cell.length_b   1.000
_cell.length_c   1.000
_cell.angle_alpha   90.00
_cell.angle_beta   90.00
_cell.angle_gamma   90.00
#
_symmetry.space_group_name_H-M   'P 1'
#
loop_
_entity.id
_entity.type
_entity.pdbx_description
1 polymer ?
#
loop_
_entity_poly.entity_id
_entity_poly.type
_entity_poly.pdbx_seq_one_letter_code
_entity_poly.pdbx_strand_id
1 'polypeptide(L)'
;MGRFMVVPVDEPVSRAQQIAAIWTLPWLSWAAPLAVSCSILLATIGGALLSLQPRVRTDIWCRAIAAGMFALSLGLVYGVLVPPFHAPDEPDHFLSFARLAEMPELESDARILARKGHFERIHFHQWERFLPRHMEQPYPDAWTEVDESGIIQVADSAMETRSTLTTGIWKACAFLFKGAGAAKTLLGLRLVNTAFWALACIIGVLLIEKAAPKNRVFPAFLFLVPSLPFFAMHLSNFAQYTHVLTMLSCFTLGLYLRGKRLQCGGLLLGLFSAAVVLAASSGIVMLGCIGCIALGRLVVVMGNGAARFREAATFWLGMVLGWAPILLFIDGPQFERLEASLRTVLAVADPSAANVFNAPFIITVFLASGLIGVTAEMLLSRTGDALRALVRRLITWVNWIAALAVGVLLVYAPYTQYVNVPSEMRQVGVEKYINIAIYNLFSSLTFREPDLMLSTTFWSGFGWHDVFFDPLVVQIMAGIAGCGLFLALMSAGADYRRSARLLAALFGALVSGILMVFVVASGAGGGQPNVHGRYLLGTYLVVLSLAFAGFAPAVWRFAKAENQREALDLDWRGQRTGVELLMTWGAITAGGMTMYMAGWPWIFPTLPVPLAWLYFLFAIVTPFFCVAMIRSSLQGITLNAREYLKRSPRPGYYLAIGLVVFSTLAFTELTVNLPKAVIYNFDFYTLLPTIMALLFMLWYYKPTLKKAASWVTTTTYIAGSAVHLGSLAFLLKRYFG
;
A
#
# COMPACT_ATOMS: atom_id res chain seq x y z
N MET A 1 0.25 27.21 -24.99
CA MET A 1 -0.77 26.43 -25.73
C MET A 1 -0.08 25.65 -26.83
N GLY A 2 0.28 24.38 -26.58
CA GLY A 2 0.87 23.52 -27.61
C GLY A 2 -0.21 23.04 -28.58
N ARG A 3 0.00 23.19 -29.89
CA ARG A 3 -0.86 22.59 -30.91
C ARG A 3 -0.71 21.07 -30.79
N PHE A 4 -1.79 20.36 -30.43
CA PHE A 4 -1.84 18.91 -30.54
C PHE A 4 -1.79 18.54 -32.03
N MET A 5 -0.62 18.14 -32.53
CA MET A 5 -0.56 17.44 -33.81
C MET A 5 -1.18 16.06 -33.61
N VAL A 6 -2.39 15.87 -34.13
CA VAL A 6 -2.96 14.54 -34.30
C VAL A 6 -2.23 13.90 -35.48
N VAL A 7 -1.12 13.21 -35.18
CA VAL A 7 -0.40 12.42 -36.18
C VAL A 7 -1.27 11.19 -36.53
N PRO A 8 -1.45 10.85 -37.82
CA PRO A 8 -2.14 9.63 -38.22
C PRO A 8 -1.49 8.40 -37.56
N VAL A 9 -2.30 7.46 -37.10
CA VAL A 9 -1.81 6.21 -36.52
C VAL A 9 -1.52 5.26 -37.68
N ASP A 10 -0.24 5.12 -38.05
CA ASP A 10 0.24 3.99 -38.86
C ASP A 10 -0.07 2.68 -38.11
N GLU A 11 -0.68 1.72 -38.81
CA GLU A 11 -1.15 0.38 -38.39
C GLU A 11 -1.67 0.19 -36.94
N PRO A 12 -2.85 -0.43 -36.73
CA PRO A 12 -3.38 -0.64 -35.38
C PRO A 12 -2.54 -1.67 -34.59
N VAL A 13 -1.52 -1.19 -33.87
CA VAL A 13 -0.72 -2.00 -32.94
C VAL A 13 -1.40 -2.07 -31.58
N SER A 14 -1.63 -3.29 -31.08
CA SER A 14 -2.27 -3.49 -29.78
C SER A 14 -1.42 -2.99 -28.62
N ARG A 15 -2.05 -2.60 -27.50
CA ARG A 15 -1.28 -2.16 -26.32
C ARG A 15 -0.40 -3.26 -25.74
N ALA A 16 -0.85 -4.52 -25.82
CA ALA A 16 -0.03 -5.66 -25.40
C ALA A 16 1.25 -5.79 -26.24
N GLN A 17 1.20 -5.50 -27.54
CA GLN A 17 2.39 -5.42 -28.40
C GLN A 17 3.29 -4.24 -28.01
N GLN A 18 2.72 -3.08 -27.66
CA GLN A 18 3.50 -1.94 -27.16
C GLN A 18 4.19 -2.25 -25.82
N ILE A 19 3.50 -2.91 -24.88
CA ILE A 19 4.08 -3.39 -23.62
C ILE A 19 5.23 -4.36 -23.90
N ALA A 20 5.01 -5.33 -24.79
CA ALA A 20 6.03 -6.30 -25.17
C ALA A 20 7.26 -5.65 -25.80
N ALA A 21 7.07 -4.63 -26.63
CA ALA A 21 8.15 -3.87 -27.24
C ALA A 21 8.92 -3.02 -26.22
N ILE A 22 8.23 -2.28 -25.34
CA ILE A 22 8.85 -1.49 -24.27
C ILE A 22 9.73 -2.39 -23.37
N TRP A 23 9.23 -3.56 -23.03
CA TRP A 23 9.98 -4.55 -22.25
C TRP A 23 11.00 -5.32 -23.07
N THR A 24 10.98 -5.26 -24.40
CA THR A 24 11.79 -6.10 -25.30
C THR A 24 11.57 -7.60 -25.08
N LEU A 25 10.38 -7.97 -24.63
CA LEU A 25 9.96 -9.34 -24.32
C LEU A 25 8.75 -9.71 -25.19
N PRO A 26 8.95 -10.31 -26.38
CA PRO A 26 7.85 -10.61 -27.31
C PRO A 26 6.72 -11.42 -26.69
N TRP A 27 7.04 -12.30 -25.74
CA TRP A 27 6.07 -13.14 -25.04
C TRP A 27 5.12 -12.35 -24.11
N LEU A 28 5.45 -11.11 -23.73
CA LEU A 28 4.52 -10.25 -22.99
C LEU A 28 3.31 -9.83 -23.81
N SER A 29 3.35 -9.95 -25.15
CA SER A 29 2.19 -9.66 -26.01
C SER A 29 0.98 -10.54 -25.68
N TRP A 30 1.21 -11.76 -25.17
CA TRP A 30 0.17 -12.64 -24.66
C TRP A 30 0.18 -12.75 -23.14
N ALA A 31 1.35 -12.63 -22.49
CA ALA A 31 1.44 -12.77 -21.04
C ALA A 31 1.00 -11.54 -20.26
N ALA A 32 1.05 -10.31 -20.81
CA ALA A 32 0.53 -9.13 -20.12
C ALA A 32 -1.00 -9.19 -19.94
N PRO A 33 -1.81 -9.53 -20.98
CA PRO A 33 -3.23 -9.82 -20.79
C PRO A 33 -3.49 -10.96 -19.78
N LEU A 34 -2.67 -12.00 -19.79
CA LEU A 34 -2.75 -13.09 -18.81
C LEU A 34 -2.45 -12.60 -17.39
N ALA A 35 -1.43 -11.75 -17.20
CA ALA A 35 -1.08 -11.18 -15.90
C ALA A 35 -2.21 -10.30 -15.35
N VAL A 36 -2.86 -9.50 -16.19
CA VAL A 36 -4.06 -8.73 -15.82
C VAL A 36 -5.19 -9.68 -15.41
N SER A 37 -5.43 -10.74 -16.19
CA SER A 37 -6.46 -11.76 -15.89
C SER A 37 -6.19 -12.49 -14.57
N CYS A 38 -4.95 -12.90 -14.34
CA CYS A 38 -4.49 -13.50 -13.07
C CYS A 38 -4.69 -12.52 -11.90
N SER A 39 -4.40 -11.24 -12.11
CA SER A 39 -4.57 -10.22 -11.06
C SER A 39 -6.04 -10.05 -10.68
N ILE A 40 -6.94 -10.01 -11.66
CA ILE A 40 -8.39 -9.97 -11.42
C ILE A 40 -8.85 -11.24 -10.70
N LEU A 41 -8.37 -12.42 -11.12
CA LEU A 41 -8.68 -13.69 -10.47
C LEU A 41 -8.22 -13.69 -9.00
N LEU A 42 -7.01 -13.22 -8.72
CA LEU A 42 -6.47 -13.11 -7.36
C LEU A 42 -7.29 -12.14 -6.51
N ALA A 43 -7.63 -10.96 -7.02
CA ALA A 43 -8.51 -10.02 -6.33
C ALA A 43 -9.88 -10.63 -6.04
N THR A 44 -10.42 -11.40 -6.99
CA THR A 44 -11.70 -12.12 -6.83
C THR A 44 -11.59 -13.21 -5.77
N ILE A 45 -10.52 -14.00 -5.77
CA ILE A 45 -10.24 -15.03 -4.76
C ILE A 45 -10.12 -14.40 -3.37
N GLY A 46 -9.35 -13.32 -3.23
CA GLY A 46 -9.30 -12.54 -1.98
C GLY A 46 -10.69 -12.03 -1.56
N GLY A 47 -11.45 -11.56 -2.55
CA GLY A 47 -12.87 -11.20 -2.52
C GLY A 47 -13.80 -12.26 -1.93
N ALA A 48 -13.58 -13.52 -2.24
CA ALA A 48 -14.37 -14.60 -1.67
C ALA A 48 -13.84 -15.08 -0.34
N LEU A 49 -12.53 -15.08 -0.15
CA LEU A 49 -11.92 -15.51 1.10
C LEU A 49 -12.38 -14.65 2.29
N LEU A 50 -12.50 -13.31 2.21
CA LEU A 50 -13.08 -12.55 3.34
C LEU A 50 -14.60 -12.73 3.49
N SER A 51 -15.25 -13.40 2.54
CA SER A 51 -16.69 -13.61 2.52
C SER A 51 -17.11 -15.02 2.96
N LEU A 52 -16.15 -15.96 3.01
CA LEU A 52 -16.35 -17.27 3.61
C LEU A 52 -16.69 -17.11 5.11
N GLN A 53 -17.73 -17.82 5.56
CA GLN A 53 -18.27 -17.64 6.92
C GLN A 53 -17.25 -17.94 8.05
N PRO A 54 -17.38 -17.26 9.20
CA PRO A 54 -16.48 -17.39 10.33
C PRO A 54 -16.78 -18.68 11.10
N ARG A 55 -16.19 -19.80 10.68
CA ARG A 55 -15.86 -20.86 11.63
C ARG A 55 -14.52 -20.50 12.29
N VAL A 56 -14.51 -20.48 13.62
CA VAL A 56 -13.66 -19.65 14.51
C VAL A 56 -12.14 -19.72 14.27
N ARG A 57 -11.59 -20.73 13.57
CA ARG A 57 -10.15 -20.87 13.29
C ARG A 57 -9.73 -20.73 11.82
N THR A 58 -10.57 -21.12 10.85
CA THR A 58 -10.26 -20.97 9.42
C THR A 58 -10.32 -19.50 8.97
N ASP A 59 -11.04 -18.68 9.74
CA ASP A 59 -11.29 -17.25 9.50
C ASP A 59 -10.03 -16.37 9.44
N ILE A 60 -9.02 -16.63 10.28
CA ILE A 60 -7.78 -15.83 10.32
C ILE A 60 -6.97 -16.01 9.02
N TRP A 61 -6.79 -17.27 8.61
CA TRP A 61 -6.04 -17.59 7.41
C TRP A 61 -6.76 -17.11 6.15
N CYS A 62 -8.09 -17.19 6.09
CA CYS A 62 -8.86 -16.61 5.00
C CYS A 62 -8.59 -15.10 4.86
N ARG A 63 -8.60 -14.33 5.95
CA ARG A 63 -8.26 -12.90 5.92
C ARG A 63 -6.82 -12.62 5.52
N ALA A 64 -5.89 -13.40 6.07
CA ALA A 64 -4.48 -13.21 5.80
C ALA A 64 -4.17 -13.51 4.33
N ILE A 65 -4.62 -14.67 3.82
CA ILE A 65 -4.45 -15.06 2.42
C ILE A 65 -5.13 -14.03 1.51
N ALA A 66 -6.35 -13.59 1.83
CA ALA A 66 -7.02 -12.55 1.04
C ALA A 66 -6.20 -11.26 0.93
N ALA A 67 -5.60 -10.78 2.03
CA ALA A 67 -4.70 -9.62 1.97
C ALA A 67 -3.48 -9.88 1.08
N GLY A 68 -2.90 -11.09 1.14
CA GLY A 68 -1.85 -11.50 0.23
C GLY A 68 -2.30 -11.53 -1.23
N MET A 69 -3.51 -12.00 -1.52
CA MET A 69 -4.07 -12.06 -2.87
C MET A 69 -4.34 -10.66 -3.44
N PHE A 70 -4.82 -9.71 -2.64
CA PHE A 70 -4.98 -8.32 -3.07
C PHE A 70 -3.62 -7.65 -3.34
N ALA A 71 -2.64 -7.87 -2.46
CA ALA A 71 -1.28 -7.35 -2.65
C ALA A 71 -0.62 -7.93 -3.91
N LEU A 72 -0.73 -9.26 -4.12
CA LEU A 72 -0.20 -9.94 -5.29
C LEU A 72 -0.90 -9.48 -6.57
N SER A 73 -2.22 -9.32 -6.54
CA SER A 73 -3.02 -8.77 -7.63
C SER A 73 -2.53 -7.38 -8.04
N LEU A 74 -2.40 -6.45 -7.09
CA LEU A 74 -1.93 -5.09 -7.38
C LEU A 74 -0.47 -5.11 -7.85
N GLY A 75 0.42 -5.81 -7.15
CA GLY A 75 1.83 -5.84 -7.52
C GLY A 75 2.10 -6.51 -8.87
N LEU A 76 1.31 -7.51 -9.29
CA LEU A 76 1.41 -8.11 -10.63
C LEU A 76 1.05 -7.10 -11.73
N VAL A 77 -0.06 -6.38 -11.56
CA VAL A 77 -0.48 -5.32 -12.50
C VAL A 77 0.60 -4.25 -12.61
N TYR A 78 1.07 -3.71 -11.48
CA TYR A 78 2.12 -2.70 -11.47
C TYR A 78 3.44 -3.24 -12.04
N GLY A 79 3.84 -4.45 -11.67
CA GLY A 79 5.10 -5.04 -12.11
C GLY A 79 5.20 -5.20 -13.62
N VAL A 80 4.11 -5.60 -14.27
CA VAL A 80 4.05 -5.87 -15.73
C VAL A 80 3.73 -4.61 -16.54
N LEU A 81 2.74 -3.80 -16.11
CA LEU A 81 2.25 -2.67 -16.89
C LEU A 81 3.09 -1.41 -16.76
N VAL A 82 3.81 -1.24 -15.65
CA VAL A 82 4.74 -0.12 -15.49
C VAL A 82 5.98 -0.38 -16.36
N PRO A 83 6.39 0.55 -17.24
CA PRO A 83 7.59 0.41 -18.05
C PRO A 83 8.86 0.09 -17.22
N PRO A 84 9.90 -0.52 -17.83
CA PRO A 84 11.23 -0.62 -17.23
C PRO A 84 11.79 0.74 -16.79
N PHE A 85 12.54 0.74 -15.69
CA PHE A 85 13.25 1.92 -15.15
C PHE A 85 12.35 3.11 -14.83
N HIS A 86 11.07 2.87 -14.59
CA HIS A 86 10.12 3.95 -14.40
C HIS A 86 10.22 4.62 -13.02
N ALA A 87 10.53 3.83 -12.00
CA ALA A 87 10.77 4.37 -10.68
C ALA A 87 12.10 5.16 -10.69
N PRO A 88 12.19 6.29 -9.97
CA PRO A 88 13.26 7.24 -10.17
C PRO A 88 14.65 6.62 -10.03
N ASP A 89 14.86 5.92 -8.93
CA ASP A 89 16.14 5.32 -8.61
C ASP A 89 16.26 3.87 -9.14
N GLU A 90 15.28 3.38 -9.91
CA GLU A 90 15.27 2.00 -10.40
C GLU A 90 16.42 1.63 -11.33
N PRO A 91 16.84 2.46 -12.32
CA PRO A 91 18.00 2.13 -13.13
C PRO A 91 19.28 2.11 -12.28
N ASP A 92 19.47 3.07 -11.37
CA ASP A 92 20.62 3.10 -10.44
C ASP A 92 20.71 1.83 -9.58
N HIS A 93 19.55 1.39 -9.09
CA HIS A 93 19.41 0.18 -8.29
C HIS A 93 19.59 -1.09 -9.11
N PHE A 94 19.22 -1.08 -10.39
CA PHE A 94 19.48 -2.18 -11.31
C PHE A 94 20.97 -2.33 -11.60
N LEU A 95 21.71 -1.23 -11.77
CA LEU A 95 23.16 -1.25 -11.91
C LEU A 95 23.84 -1.80 -10.64
N SER A 96 23.39 -1.37 -9.45
CA SER A 96 23.86 -1.96 -8.20
C SER A 96 23.56 -3.47 -8.11
N PHE A 97 22.38 -3.90 -8.55
CA PHE A 97 22.05 -5.32 -8.62
C PHE A 97 23.01 -6.08 -9.54
N ALA A 98 23.26 -5.57 -10.75
CA ALA A 98 24.16 -6.19 -11.73
C ALA A 98 25.57 -6.40 -11.16
N ARG A 99 26.11 -5.38 -10.47
CA ARG A 99 27.41 -5.50 -9.78
C ARG A 99 27.36 -6.52 -8.65
N LEU A 100 26.36 -6.44 -7.76
CA LEU A 100 26.24 -7.32 -6.58
C LEU A 100 25.96 -8.79 -6.95
N ALA A 101 25.30 -9.02 -8.08
CA ALA A 101 25.04 -10.33 -8.65
C ALA A 101 26.20 -10.87 -9.48
N GLU A 102 27.26 -10.08 -9.69
CA GLU A 102 28.42 -10.40 -10.53
C GLU A 102 28.03 -10.70 -11.99
N MET A 103 27.09 -9.90 -12.53
CA MET A 103 26.56 -10.01 -13.89
C MET A 103 26.74 -8.69 -14.65
N PRO A 104 27.98 -8.29 -14.98
CA PRO A 104 28.26 -7.00 -15.62
C PRO A 104 27.58 -6.85 -16.99
N GLU A 105 27.27 -7.95 -17.68
CA GLU A 105 26.52 -7.95 -18.94
C GLU A 105 25.15 -7.29 -18.82
N LEU A 106 24.52 -7.35 -17.63
CA LEU A 106 23.21 -6.74 -17.38
C LEU A 106 23.23 -5.22 -17.50
N GLU A 107 24.37 -4.55 -17.25
CA GLU A 107 24.48 -3.11 -17.47
C GLU A 107 24.33 -2.77 -18.95
N SER A 108 25.05 -3.49 -19.81
CA SER A 108 24.97 -3.27 -21.26
C SER A 108 23.56 -3.56 -21.80
N ASP A 109 22.94 -4.64 -21.31
CA ASP A 109 21.55 -4.99 -21.64
C ASP A 109 20.56 -3.96 -21.11
N ALA A 110 20.80 -3.38 -19.92
CA ALA A 110 19.94 -2.35 -19.35
C ALA A 110 19.97 -1.08 -20.20
N ARG A 111 21.14 -0.69 -20.72
CA ARG A 111 21.26 0.44 -21.65
C ARG A 111 20.51 0.18 -22.97
N ILE A 112 20.59 -1.04 -23.50
CA ILE A 112 19.82 -1.44 -24.69
C ILE A 112 18.31 -1.39 -24.40
N LEU A 113 17.90 -1.89 -23.23
CA LEU A 113 16.50 -1.86 -22.80
C LEU A 113 16.00 -0.42 -22.65
N ALA A 114 16.80 0.47 -22.05
CA ALA A 114 16.47 1.88 -21.88
C ALA A 114 16.31 2.60 -23.23
N ARG A 115 17.22 2.39 -24.19
CA ARG A 115 17.09 2.91 -25.56
C ARG A 115 15.80 2.45 -26.23
N LYS A 116 15.53 1.15 -26.18
CA LYS A 116 14.32 0.55 -26.78
C LYS A 116 13.03 0.99 -26.08
N GLY A 117 13.07 1.23 -24.77
CA GLY A 117 11.97 1.80 -24.00
C GLY A 117 11.83 3.32 -24.15
N HIS A 118 12.76 3.98 -24.85
CA HIS A 118 12.90 5.43 -24.93
C HIS A 118 12.98 6.08 -23.55
N PHE A 119 13.65 5.44 -22.59
CA PHE A 119 13.75 5.93 -21.21
C PHE A 119 14.15 7.41 -21.20
N GLU A 120 15.29 7.78 -21.77
CA GLU A 120 15.80 9.17 -21.73
C GLU A 120 14.83 10.20 -22.31
N ARG A 121 14.25 9.89 -23.47
CA ARG A 121 13.33 10.79 -24.15
C ARG A 121 12.09 11.06 -23.34
N ILE A 122 11.54 10.00 -22.77
CA ILE A 122 10.28 10.12 -22.06
C ILE A 122 10.65 10.72 -20.67
N HIS A 123 11.65 10.20 -19.97
CA HIS A 123 12.10 10.60 -18.62
C HIS A 123 12.02 12.11 -18.37
N PHE A 124 11.34 12.53 -17.29
CA PHE A 124 11.02 13.93 -16.96
C PHE A 124 10.06 14.68 -17.91
N HIS A 125 9.69 14.12 -19.04
CA HIS A 125 8.76 14.71 -20.00
C HIS A 125 7.35 14.09 -19.88
N GLN A 126 6.53 14.66 -19.00
CA GLN A 126 5.16 14.20 -18.71
C GLN A 126 4.21 14.12 -19.91
N TRP A 127 4.53 14.77 -21.03
CA TRP A 127 3.72 14.78 -22.26
C TRP A 127 4.18 13.77 -23.30
N GLU A 128 5.40 13.26 -23.16
CA GLU A 128 5.95 12.29 -24.10
C GLU A 128 5.40 10.90 -23.82
N ARG A 129 5.13 10.14 -24.88
CA ARG A 129 4.59 8.79 -24.82
C ARG A 129 5.40 7.85 -25.68
N PHE A 130 5.33 6.56 -25.36
CA PHE A 130 5.79 5.51 -26.25
C PHE A 130 4.68 5.25 -27.29
N LEU A 131 5.01 5.35 -28.57
CA LEU A 131 4.07 5.27 -29.69
C LEU A 131 4.42 4.05 -30.55
N PRO A 132 3.48 3.48 -31.33
CA PRO A 132 3.76 2.33 -32.20
C PRO A 132 5.00 2.50 -33.09
N ARG A 133 5.18 3.67 -33.70
CA ARG A 133 6.36 4.00 -34.54
C ARG A 133 7.72 3.90 -33.82
N HIS A 134 7.72 3.95 -32.49
CA HIS A 134 8.94 3.86 -31.68
C HIS A 134 9.39 2.41 -31.45
N MET A 135 8.53 1.41 -31.69
CA MET A 135 8.83 0.00 -31.40
C MET A 135 10.06 -0.52 -32.14
N GLU A 136 10.27 -0.08 -33.36
CA GLU A 136 11.39 -0.48 -34.22
C GLU A 136 12.49 0.60 -34.32
N GLN A 137 12.36 1.70 -33.56
CA GLN A 137 13.24 2.86 -33.65
C GLN A 137 13.80 3.22 -32.27
N PRO A 138 14.80 2.49 -31.75
CA PRO A 138 15.38 2.76 -30.44
C PRO A 138 15.83 4.23 -30.32
N TYR A 139 15.64 4.83 -29.16
CA TYR A 139 16.17 6.16 -28.90
C TYR A 139 17.71 6.11 -28.93
N PRO A 140 18.40 7.13 -29.46
CA PRO A 140 19.86 7.13 -29.56
C PRO A 140 20.56 6.95 -28.21
N ASP A 141 20.00 7.57 -27.18
CA ASP A 141 20.57 7.61 -25.84
C ASP A 141 19.82 6.68 -24.88
N ALA A 142 20.55 5.97 -24.03
CA ALA A 142 19.95 5.11 -23.01
C ALA A 142 19.43 5.97 -21.86
N TRP A 143 20.32 6.81 -21.34
CA TRP A 143 20.10 7.86 -20.37
C TRP A 143 21.29 8.83 -20.44
N THR A 144 21.08 10.09 -20.06
CA THR A 144 22.17 11.05 -19.95
C THR A 144 23.02 10.74 -18.72
N GLU A 145 24.31 10.44 -18.90
CA GLU A 145 25.19 10.10 -17.78
C GLU A 145 25.50 11.31 -16.89
N VAL A 146 25.52 12.51 -17.46
CA VAL A 146 25.78 13.77 -16.76
C VAL A 146 24.92 14.84 -17.40
N ASP A 147 24.03 15.47 -16.63
CA ASP A 147 23.19 16.54 -17.14
C ASP A 147 23.96 17.84 -17.40
N GLU A 148 23.29 18.86 -17.98
CA GLU A 148 23.89 20.16 -18.28
C GLU A 148 24.50 20.86 -17.04
N SER A 149 24.10 20.46 -15.84
CA SER A 149 24.60 20.98 -14.57
C SER A 149 25.74 20.14 -13.96
N GLY A 150 26.19 19.11 -14.66
CA GLY A 150 27.24 18.22 -14.18
C GLY A 150 26.75 17.11 -13.25
N ILE A 151 25.43 16.91 -13.11
CA ILE A 151 24.85 15.94 -12.19
C ILE A 151 24.63 14.61 -12.90
N ILE A 152 25.16 13.53 -12.31
CA ILE A 152 24.95 12.17 -12.81
C ILE A 152 23.49 11.77 -12.58
N GLN A 153 22.75 11.49 -13.66
CA GLN A 153 21.32 11.14 -13.56
C GLN A 153 21.09 9.65 -13.26
N VAL A 154 21.94 8.76 -13.79
CA VAL A 154 21.89 7.32 -13.57
C VAL A 154 23.29 6.77 -13.30
N ALA A 155 23.50 6.21 -12.11
CA ALA A 155 24.74 5.52 -11.73
C ALA A 155 24.48 4.42 -10.71
N ASP A 156 25.47 3.55 -10.49
CA ASP A 156 25.40 2.59 -9.39
C ASP A 156 25.17 3.31 -8.06
N SER A 157 24.01 3.05 -7.45
CA SER A 157 23.59 3.68 -6.21
C SER A 157 24.39 3.29 -4.97
N ALA A 158 25.35 2.36 -5.10
CA ALA A 158 26.08 1.68 -4.04
C ALA A 158 25.11 1.15 -2.97
N MET A 159 24.22 0.23 -3.36
CA MET A 159 23.09 -0.23 -2.54
C MET A 159 23.50 -0.75 -1.15
N GLU A 160 24.70 -1.29 -0.99
CA GLU A 160 25.29 -1.71 0.28
C GLU A 160 25.41 -0.58 1.31
N THR A 161 25.50 0.68 0.86
CA THR A 161 25.50 1.87 1.72
C THR A 161 24.09 2.34 2.08
N ARG A 162 23.07 1.87 1.34
CA ARG A 162 21.66 2.29 1.50
C ARG A 162 20.81 1.27 2.24
N SER A 163 21.04 -0.03 2.01
CA SER A 163 20.23 -1.13 2.55
C SER A 163 20.96 -2.48 2.55
N THR A 164 21.34 -2.95 3.73
CA THR A 164 21.89 -4.29 3.91
C THR A 164 20.84 -5.38 3.67
N LEU A 165 19.57 -5.15 4.01
CA LEU A 165 18.51 -6.15 3.78
C LEU A 165 18.27 -6.37 2.28
N THR A 166 18.21 -5.30 1.50
CA THR A 166 17.98 -5.38 0.06
C THR A 166 19.14 -6.07 -0.64
N THR A 167 20.38 -5.69 -0.33
CA THR A 167 21.57 -6.37 -0.89
C THR A 167 21.64 -7.85 -0.53
N GLY A 168 21.28 -8.22 0.71
CA GLY A 168 21.18 -9.62 1.12
C GLY A 168 20.15 -10.41 0.30
N ILE A 169 18.94 -9.85 0.10
CA ILE A 169 17.91 -10.48 -0.73
C ILE A 169 18.35 -10.60 -2.18
N TRP A 170 18.95 -9.56 -2.76
CA TRP A 170 19.44 -9.55 -4.13
C TRP A 170 20.50 -10.61 -4.38
N LYS A 171 21.50 -10.71 -3.49
CA LYS A 171 22.52 -11.77 -3.55
C LYS A 171 21.87 -13.15 -3.45
N ALA A 172 20.91 -13.31 -2.54
CA ALA A 172 20.20 -14.57 -2.36
C ALA A 172 19.37 -14.96 -3.60
N CYS A 173 18.80 -14.02 -4.35
CA CYS A 173 18.01 -14.32 -5.55
C CYS A 173 18.80 -14.26 -6.86
N ALA A 174 20.05 -13.79 -6.85
CA ALA A 174 20.87 -13.59 -8.06
C ALA A 174 20.96 -14.85 -8.94
N PHE A 175 21.05 -16.04 -8.33
CA PHE A 175 21.15 -17.30 -9.07
C PHE A 175 19.95 -17.58 -9.99
N LEU A 176 18.77 -17.02 -9.69
CA LEU A 176 17.56 -17.18 -10.51
C LEU A 176 17.64 -16.45 -11.84
N PHE A 177 18.58 -15.51 -11.98
CA PHE A 177 18.70 -14.61 -13.12
C PHE A 177 19.98 -14.83 -13.93
N LYS A 178 20.78 -15.86 -13.61
CA LYS A 178 21.99 -16.20 -14.37
C LYS A 178 21.65 -16.44 -15.85
N GLY A 179 22.30 -15.70 -16.73
CA GLY A 179 22.09 -15.77 -18.18
C GLY A 179 20.77 -15.18 -18.69
N ALA A 180 19.98 -14.54 -17.83
CA ALA A 180 18.80 -13.78 -18.25
C ALA A 180 19.20 -12.34 -18.58
N GLY A 181 18.74 -11.80 -19.71
CA GLY A 181 18.99 -10.40 -20.06
C GLY A 181 18.21 -9.41 -19.18
N ALA A 182 18.58 -8.13 -19.24
CA ALA A 182 18.10 -7.09 -18.30
C ALA A 182 16.58 -7.03 -18.13
N ALA A 183 15.82 -7.14 -19.22
CA ALA A 183 14.36 -7.08 -19.18
C ALA A 183 13.74 -8.22 -18.34
N LYS A 184 14.21 -9.45 -18.52
CA LYS A 184 13.72 -10.62 -17.76
C LYS A 184 14.11 -10.51 -16.29
N THR A 185 15.34 -10.08 -16.04
CA THR A 185 15.88 -9.89 -14.69
C THR A 185 15.11 -8.80 -13.93
N LEU A 186 14.88 -7.64 -14.54
CA LEU A 186 14.12 -6.55 -13.93
C LEU A 186 12.68 -6.95 -13.63
N LEU A 187 11.98 -7.56 -14.60
CA LEU A 187 10.61 -8.04 -14.38
C LEU A 187 10.58 -9.10 -13.28
N GLY A 188 11.51 -10.06 -13.30
CA GLY A 188 11.62 -11.11 -12.30
C GLY A 188 11.85 -10.56 -10.90
N LEU A 189 12.74 -9.59 -10.73
CA LEU A 189 12.97 -8.91 -9.45
C LEU A 189 11.72 -8.17 -8.95
N ARG A 190 10.97 -7.51 -9.85
CA ARG A 190 9.69 -6.87 -9.49
C ARG A 190 8.64 -7.88 -9.01
N LEU A 191 8.58 -9.05 -9.64
CA LEU A 191 7.67 -10.13 -9.24
C LEU A 191 8.09 -10.75 -7.89
N VAL A 192 9.39 -10.89 -7.63
CA VAL A 192 9.91 -11.32 -6.32
C VAL A 192 9.53 -10.32 -5.23
N ASN A 193 9.72 -9.02 -5.45
CA ASN A 193 9.32 -7.97 -4.52
C ASN A 193 7.80 -7.96 -4.28
N THR A 194 7.01 -8.16 -5.33
CA THR A 194 5.55 -8.32 -5.23
C THR A 194 5.17 -9.49 -4.33
N ALA A 195 5.82 -10.65 -4.48
CA ALA A 195 5.58 -11.82 -3.63
C ALA A 195 5.94 -11.55 -2.17
N PHE A 196 7.06 -10.88 -1.90
CA PHE A 196 7.43 -10.46 -0.55
C PHE A 196 6.44 -9.47 0.06
N TRP A 197 5.89 -8.55 -0.72
CA TRP A 197 4.84 -7.65 -0.24
C TRP A 197 3.55 -8.38 0.09
N ALA A 198 3.14 -9.35 -0.73
CA ALA A 198 2.01 -10.22 -0.45
C ALA A 198 2.21 -11.00 0.86
N LEU A 199 3.41 -11.53 1.08
CA LEU A 199 3.78 -12.17 2.35
C LEU A 199 3.73 -11.20 3.53
N ALA A 200 4.24 -9.98 3.36
CA ALA A 200 4.18 -8.93 4.39
C ALA A 200 2.73 -8.56 4.76
N CYS A 201 1.81 -8.52 3.78
CA CYS A 201 0.38 -8.31 4.01
C CYS A 201 -0.26 -9.48 4.77
N ILE A 202 0.07 -10.73 4.41
CA ILE A 202 -0.36 -11.93 5.14
C ILE A 202 0.10 -11.84 6.60
N ILE A 203 1.39 -11.61 6.83
CA ILE A 203 1.96 -11.48 8.17
C ILE A 203 1.31 -10.31 8.92
N GLY A 204 1.08 -9.17 8.26
CA GLY A 204 0.39 -8.01 8.82
C GLY A 204 -0.99 -8.36 9.38
N VAL A 205 -1.82 -9.08 8.61
CA VAL A 205 -3.13 -9.54 9.11
C VAL A 205 -2.98 -10.50 10.28
N LEU A 206 -2.05 -11.45 10.21
CA LEU A 206 -1.80 -12.37 11.33
C LEU A 206 -1.39 -11.61 12.60
N LEU A 207 -0.59 -10.55 12.48
CA LEU A 207 -0.19 -9.69 13.59
C LEU A 207 -1.38 -8.93 14.19
N ILE A 208 -2.26 -8.36 13.36
CA ILE A 208 -3.50 -7.72 13.82
C ILE A 208 -4.35 -8.73 14.59
N GLU A 209 -4.55 -9.93 14.05
CA GLU A 209 -5.38 -10.97 14.66
C GLU A 209 -4.78 -11.50 15.97
N LYS A 210 -3.46 -11.65 16.07
CA LYS A 210 -2.79 -12.05 17.31
C LYS A 210 -2.79 -10.95 18.36
N ALA A 211 -2.67 -9.69 17.94
CA ALA A 211 -2.73 -8.55 18.84
C ALA A 211 -4.16 -8.28 19.33
N ALA A 212 -5.16 -8.33 18.43
CA ALA A 212 -6.54 -7.92 18.65
C ALA A 212 -7.59 -8.94 18.13
N PRO A 213 -7.61 -10.19 18.64
CA PRO A 213 -8.40 -11.30 18.08
C PRO A 213 -9.92 -11.10 18.11
N LYS A 214 -10.42 -10.18 18.95
CA LYS A 214 -11.86 -9.89 19.07
C LYS A 214 -12.37 -8.85 18.08
N ASN A 215 -11.47 -8.10 17.44
CA ASN A 215 -11.84 -6.93 16.66
C ASN A 215 -11.88 -7.18 15.15
N ARG A 216 -11.27 -8.27 14.66
CA ARG A 216 -11.33 -8.77 13.27
C ARG A 216 -11.30 -7.65 12.22
N VAL A 217 -10.27 -6.81 12.28
CA VAL A 217 -10.11 -5.65 11.38
C VAL A 217 -9.26 -6.07 10.18
N PHE A 218 -9.76 -5.79 8.98
CA PHE A 218 -9.00 -5.97 7.75
C PHE A 218 -8.21 -4.67 7.42
N PRO A 219 -6.92 -4.75 7.08
CA PRO A 219 -6.07 -3.58 6.85
C PRO A 219 -6.31 -2.97 5.46
N ALA A 220 -7.51 -2.43 5.22
CA ALA A 220 -7.91 -1.88 3.92
C ALA A 220 -6.99 -0.74 3.44
N PHE A 221 -6.39 0.02 4.36
CA PHE A 221 -5.49 1.13 4.05
C PHE A 221 -4.30 0.73 3.15
N LEU A 222 -3.85 -0.53 3.20
CA LEU A 222 -2.77 -1.05 2.36
C LEU A 222 -3.13 -1.10 0.87
N PHE A 223 -4.41 -1.16 0.56
CA PHE A 223 -4.91 -1.31 -0.81
C PHE A 223 -5.53 -0.02 -1.34
N LEU A 224 -5.59 1.03 -0.50
CA LEU A 224 -6.23 2.31 -0.82
C LEU A 224 -5.22 3.41 -1.12
N VAL A 225 -3.93 3.13 -0.96
CA VAL A 225 -2.83 4.02 -1.36
C VAL A 225 -2.29 3.48 -2.69
N PRO A 226 -2.63 4.07 -3.85
CA PRO A 226 -2.28 3.52 -5.16
C PRO A 226 -0.77 3.43 -5.40
N SER A 227 0.01 4.33 -4.80
CA SER A 227 1.47 4.32 -4.86
C SER A 227 2.12 3.19 -4.06
N LEU A 228 1.41 2.57 -3.11
CA LEU A 228 1.99 1.56 -2.22
C LEU A 228 2.40 0.29 -2.98
N PRO A 229 1.55 -0.30 -3.85
CA PRO A 229 1.98 -1.36 -4.76
C PRO A 229 3.19 -1.00 -5.61
N PHE A 230 3.24 0.25 -6.10
CA PHE A 230 4.35 0.73 -6.92
C PHE A 230 5.68 0.73 -6.13
N PHE A 231 5.69 1.29 -4.92
CA PHE A 231 6.87 1.26 -4.05
C PHE A 231 7.22 -0.15 -3.57
N ALA A 232 6.22 -1.01 -3.37
CA ALA A 232 6.44 -2.36 -2.90
C ALA A 232 7.01 -3.33 -3.95
N MET A 233 6.83 -3.04 -5.25
CA MET A 233 7.25 -3.91 -6.34
C MET A 233 8.56 -3.49 -7.01
N HIS A 234 8.86 -2.20 -7.11
CA HIS A 234 9.97 -1.73 -7.96
C HIS A 234 11.35 -2.22 -7.48
N LEU A 235 12.37 -2.12 -8.32
CA LEU A 235 13.73 -2.45 -7.89
C LEU A 235 14.32 -1.30 -7.05
N SER A 236 14.13 -1.38 -5.74
CA SER A 236 14.66 -0.40 -4.79
C SER A 236 14.69 -0.94 -3.36
N ASN A 237 15.53 -0.34 -2.53
CA ASN A 237 15.43 -0.50 -1.08
C ASN A 237 14.08 -0.07 -0.50
N PHE A 238 13.37 0.84 -1.17
CA PHE A 238 11.99 1.20 -0.80
C PHE A 238 11.02 0.03 -0.88
N ALA A 239 11.27 -1.00 -1.70
CA ALA A 239 10.43 -2.20 -1.73
C ALA A 239 10.49 -2.93 -0.38
N GLN A 240 11.68 -3.31 0.06
CA GLN A 240 11.87 -3.98 1.36
C GLN A 240 11.41 -3.09 2.52
N TYR A 241 11.70 -1.79 2.46
CA TYR A 241 11.24 -0.83 3.47
C TYR A 241 9.71 -0.80 3.56
N THR A 242 9.02 -0.78 2.42
CA THR A 242 7.56 -0.84 2.32
C THR A 242 6.99 -2.14 2.90
N HIS A 243 7.66 -3.28 2.67
CA HIS A 243 7.27 -4.57 3.25
C HIS A 243 7.33 -4.54 4.78
N VAL A 244 8.41 -4.00 5.35
CA VAL A 244 8.59 -3.88 6.80
C VAL A 244 7.57 -2.90 7.39
N LEU A 245 7.37 -1.73 6.74
CA LEU A 245 6.39 -0.74 7.18
C LEU A 245 4.95 -1.25 7.13
N THR A 246 4.63 -2.11 6.16
CA THR A 246 3.34 -2.80 6.08
C THR A 246 3.11 -3.64 7.34
N MET A 247 4.09 -4.44 7.76
CA MET A 247 4.02 -5.26 8.97
C MET A 247 3.97 -4.41 10.24
N LEU A 248 4.81 -3.38 10.35
CA LEU A 248 4.85 -2.46 11.49
C LEU A 248 3.53 -1.71 11.66
N SER A 249 2.93 -1.22 10.57
CA SER A 249 1.66 -0.49 10.61
C SER A 249 0.50 -1.40 11.00
N CYS A 250 0.46 -2.63 10.48
CA CYS A 250 -0.50 -3.65 10.91
C CYS A 250 -0.33 -4.02 12.39
N PHE A 251 0.91 -4.18 12.86
CA PHE A 251 1.18 -4.47 14.26
C PHE A 251 0.75 -3.30 15.16
N THR A 252 1.03 -2.06 14.75
CA THR A 252 0.61 -0.84 15.46
C THR A 252 -0.91 -0.74 15.55
N LEU A 253 -1.62 -1.00 14.45
CA LEU A 253 -3.06 -1.13 14.41
C LEU A 253 -3.56 -2.20 15.40
N GLY A 254 -2.93 -3.38 15.41
CA GLY A 254 -3.21 -4.44 16.37
C GLY A 254 -3.02 -4.00 17.83
N LEU A 255 -1.95 -3.28 18.14
CA LEU A 255 -1.67 -2.76 19.48
C LEU A 255 -2.69 -1.70 19.93
N TYR A 256 -3.10 -0.82 19.01
CA TYR A 256 -4.16 0.18 19.23
C TYR A 256 -5.51 -0.49 19.53
N LEU A 257 -5.88 -1.50 18.75
CA LEU A 257 -7.16 -2.21 18.90
C LEU A 257 -7.21 -3.11 20.14
N ARG A 258 -6.05 -3.56 20.66
CA ARG A 258 -5.99 -4.47 21.80
C ARG A 258 -6.42 -3.77 23.10
N GLY A 259 -7.10 -4.46 24.02
CA GLY A 259 -7.37 -3.95 25.37
C GLY A 259 -6.28 -4.29 26.42
N LYS A 260 -5.61 -5.44 26.29
CA LYS A 260 -4.63 -6.00 27.26
C LYS A 260 -3.17 -5.76 26.86
N ARG A 261 -2.21 -5.94 27.78
CA ARG A 261 -0.77 -5.88 27.48
C ARG A 261 -0.34 -7.02 26.57
N LEU A 262 0.53 -6.75 25.60
CA LEU A 262 1.18 -7.76 24.76
C LEU A 262 2.63 -7.90 25.23
N GLN A 263 2.93 -8.98 25.96
CA GLN A 263 4.25 -9.18 26.58
C GLN A 263 5.31 -9.46 25.52
N CYS A 264 5.04 -10.37 24.58
CA CYS A 264 5.94 -10.67 23.46
C CYS A 264 5.99 -9.58 22.38
N GLY A 265 5.26 -8.46 22.56
CA GLY A 265 5.21 -7.39 21.59
C GLY A 265 6.54 -6.65 21.45
N GLY A 266 7.37 -6.68 22.50
CA GLY A 266 8.68 -6.04 22.47
C GLY A 266 9.60 -6.70 21.45
N LEU A 267 9.66 -8.03 21.39
CA LEU A 267 10.45 -8.75 20.37
C LEU A 267 10.07 -8.33 18.94
N LEU A 268 8.77 -8.21 18.66
CA LEU A 268 8.31 -7.76 17.35
C LEU A 268 8.69 -6.31 17.06
N LEU A 269 8.55 -5.39 18.04
CA LEU A 269 9.02 -4.01 17.87
C LEU A 269 10.53 -3.95 17.64
N GLY A 270 11.30 -4.78 18.33
CA GLY A 270 12.73 -4.90 18.14
C GLY A 270 13.09 -5.37 16.73
N LEU A 271 12.44 -6.45 16.26
CA LEU A 271 12.62 -6.96 14.90
C LEU A 271 12.20 -5.95 13.84
N PHE A 272 11.09 -5.23 14.03
CA PHE A 272 10.70 -4.16 13.11
C PHE A 272 11.70 -3.00 13.12
N SER A 273 12.25 -2.64 14.29
CA SER A 273 13.30 -1.61 14.40
C SER A 273 14.54 -2.01 13.62
N ALA A 274 15.00 -3.25 13.79
CA ALA A 274 16.12 -3.79 13.04
C ALA A 274 15.82 -3.80 11.54
N ALA A 275 14.66 -4.33 11.15
CA ALA A 275 14.30 -4.47 9.76
C ALA A 275 14.11 -3.12 9.05
N VAL A 276 13.55 -2.08 9.69
CA VAL A 276 13.42 -0.76 9.06
C VAL A 276 14.78 -0.11 8.85
N VAL A 277 15.69 -0.22 9.82
CA VAL A 277 17.06 0.30 9.70
C VAL A 277 17.82 -0.46 8.61
N LEU A 278 17.75 -1.80 8.59
CA LEU A 278 18.46 -2.60 7.58
C LEU A 278 17.85 -2.46 6.17
N ALA A 279 16.57 -2.12 6.05
CA ALA A 279 15.90 -1.94 4.77
C ALA A 279 16.18 -0.58 4.10
N ALA A 280 16.48 0.47 4.88
CA ALA A 280 16.83 1.77 4.35
C ALA A 280 17.57 2.60 5.41
N SER A 281 18.60 3.34 5.02
CA SER A 281 19.26 4.32 5.89
C SER A 281 18.29 5.33 6.50
N SER A 282 17.29 5.76 5.73
CA SER A 282 16.19 6.63 6.19
C SER A 282 15.28 5.95 7.23
N GLY A 283 15.31 4.62 7.33
CA GLY A 283 14.56 3.84 8.32
C GLY A 283 14.90 4.18 9.77
N ILE A 284 16.07 4.80 10.03
CA ILE A 284 16.44 5.25 11.37
C ILE A 284 15.42 6.23 11.97
N VAL A 285 14.78 7.08 11.15
CA VAL A 285 13.80 8.04 11.68
C VAL A 285 12.57 7.34 12.25
N MET A 286 12.26 6.11 11.80
CA MET A 286 11.17 5.29 12.33
C MET A 286 11.46 4.74 13.72
N LEU A 287 12.71 4.78 14.19
CA LEU A 287 13.02 4.48 15.59
C LEU A 287 12.34 5.45 16.54
N GLY A 288 12.14 6.72 16.15
CA GLY A 288 11.34 7.68 16.91
C GLY A 288 9.90 7.20 17.11
N CYS A 289 9.26 6.71 16.05
CA CYS A 289 7.92 6.14 16.12
C CYS A 289 7.87 4.87 16.99
N ILE A 290 8.79 3.93 16.79
CA ILE A 290 8.83 2.68 17.56
C ILE A 290 9.11 2.95 19.05
N GLY A 291 10.02 3.89 19.35
CA GLY A 291 10.30 4.38 20.69
C GLY A 291 9.05 4.96 21.35
N CYS A 292 8.30 5.82 20.65
CA CYS A 292 7.05 6.38 21.17
C CYS A 292 6.00 5.28 21.44
N ILE A 293 5.85 4.29 20.54
CA ILE A 293 4.96 3.13 20.76
C ILE A 293 5.37 2.36 22.03
N ALA A 294 6.68 2.16 22.24
CA ALA A 294 7.20 1.53 23.45
C ALA A 294 6.96 2.38 24.71
N LEU A 295 7.15 3.70 24.64
CA LEU A 295 6.83 4.63 25.74
C LEU A 295 5.34 4.66 26.06
N GLY A 296 4.47 4.52 25.07
CA GLY A 296 3.02 4.38 25.25
C GLY A 296 2.66 3.20 26.17
N ARG A 297 3.48 2.14 26.20
CA ARG A 297 3.34 1.05 27.17
C ARG A 297 3.55 1.53 28.61
N LEU A 298 4.60 2.32 28.85
CA LEU A 298 4.89 2.86 30.18
C LEU A 298 3.75 3.76 30.67
N VAL A 299 3.19 4.59 29.79
CA VAL A 299 2.01 5.42 30.10
C VAL A 299 0.81 4.56 30.51
N VAL A 300 0.55 3.46 29.78
CA VAL A 300 -0.52 2.51 30.13
C VAL A 300 -0.26 1.83 31.48
N VAL A 301 1.00 1.49 31.80
CA VAL A 301 1.39 0.88 33.07
C VAL A 301 1.18 1.85 34.24
N MET A 302 1.65 3.09 34.08
CA MET A 302 1.50 4.16 35.06
C MET A 302 0.02 4.41 35.40
N GLY A 303 -0.90 4.34 34.43
CA GLY A 303 -2.32 4.48 34.71
C GLY A 303 -2.99 3.29 35.42
N ASN A 304 -2.41 2.08 35.37
CA ASN A 304 -3.07 0.84 35.84
C ASN A 304 -2.47 0.21 37.11
N GLY A 305 -1.25 0.57 37.51
CA GLY A 305 -0.71 0.22 38.82
C GLY A 305 -0.28 -1.22 39.09
N ALA A 306 -0.42 -2.13 38.14
CA ALA A 306 0.02 -3.52 38.31
C ALA A 306 0.94 -3.92 37.15
N ALA A 307 2.25 -3.92 37.34
CA ALA A 307 3.20 -4.58 36.45
C ALA A 307 3.86 -5.76 37.17
N ARG A 308 3.97 -6.88 36.47
CA ARG A 308 4.73 -8.03 36.94
C ARG A 308 6.11 -7.96 36.30
N PHE A 309 7.16 -8.16 37.08
CA PHE A 309 8.55 -8.12 36.60
C PHE A 309 8.75 -8.98 35.35
N ARG A 310 8.23 -10.22 35.35
CA ARG A 310 8.30 -11.13 34.19
C ARG A 310 7.71 -10.50 32.92
N GLU A 311 6.58 -9.80 33.01
CA GLU A 311 5.93 -9.20 31.85
C GLU A 311 6.65 -7.98 31.29
N ALA A 312 7.29 -7.21 32.19
CA ALA A 312 8.16 -6.10 31.82
C ALA A 312 9.45 -6.64 31.18
N ALA A 313 10.11 -7.60 31.83
CA ALA A 313 11.32 -8.25 31.33
C ALA A 313 11.11 -8.90 29.96
N THR A 314 10.05 -9.69 29.77
CA THR A 314 9.74 -10.31 28.47
C THR A 314 9.54 -9.27 27.37
N PHE A 315 8.96 -8.10 27.68
CA PHE A 315 8.78 -7.04 26.70
C PHE A 315 10.10 -6.33 26.38
N TRP A 316 10.75 -5.74 27.38
CA TRP A 316 11.92 -4.89 27.16
C TRP A 316 13.16 -5.68 26.75
N LEU A 317 13.43 -6.83 27.38
CA LEU A 317 14.51 -7.72 26.92
C LEU A 317 14.16 -8.34 25.57
N GLY A 318 12.89 -8.65 25.32
CA GLY A 318 12.43 -9.09 24.00
C GLY A 318 12.74 -8.03 22.93
N MET A 319 12.48 -6.76 23.21
CA MET A 319 12.80 -5.66 22.31
C MET A 319 14.29 -5.57 22.02
N VAL A 320 15.15 -5.65 23.03
CA VAL A 320 16.61 -5.70 22.84
C VAL A 320 17.02 -6.92 22.01
N LEU A 321 16.47 -8.11 22.29
CA LEU A 321 16.75 -9.31 21.52
C LEU A 321 16.30 -9.19 20.06
N GLY A 322 15.20 -8.49 19.78
CA GLY A 322 14.73 -8.24 18.42
C GLY A 322 15.69 -7.39 17.59
N TRP A 323 16.60 -6.64 18.23
CA TRP A 323 17.64 -5.86 17.57
C TRP A 323 18.87 -6.68 17.19
N ALA A 324 19.00 -7.92 17.66
CA ALA A 324 20.16 -8.77 17.38
C ALA A 324 20.55 -8.84 15.88
N PRO A 325 19.64 -8.80 14.89
CA PRO A 325 20.03 -8.77 13.49
C PRO A 325 20.92 -7.59 13.09
N ILE A 326 20.81 -6.42 13.75
CA ILE A 326 21.69 -5.27 13.48
C ILE A 326 23.15 -5.60 13.79
N LEU A 327 23.40 -6.38 14.85
CA LEU A 327 24.76 -6.73 15.28
C LEU A 327 25.51 -7.54 14.23
N LEU A 328 24.79 -8.26 13.35
CA LEU A 328 25.40 -9.03 12.26
C LEU A 328 25.93 -8.14 11.13
N PHE A 329 25.55 -6.87 11.09
CA PHE A 329 25.83 -5.95 9.99
C PHE A 329 26.42 -4.63 10.45
N ILE A 330 26.78 -4.51 11.73
CA ILE A 330 27.19 -3.22 12.32
C ILE A 330 28.45 -2.63 11.69
N ASP A 331 29.34 -3.49 11.18
CA ASP A 331 30.56 -3.10 10.46
C ASP A 331 30.33 -2.94 8.95
N GLY A 332 29.06 -2.90 8.50
CA GLY A 332 28.69 -2.79 7.10
C GLY A 332 28.69 -1.34 6.58
N PRO A 333 28.85 -1.12 5.26
CA PRO A 333 28.89 0.23 4.66
C PRO A 333 27.65 1.08 4.96
N GLN A 334 26.49 0.46 5.17
CA GLN A 334 25.27 1.15 5.57
C GLN A 334 25.43 1.83 6.94
N PHE A 335 26.04 1.17 7.90
CA PHE A 335 26.21 1.69 9.26
C PHE A 335 27.31 2.75 9.32
N GLU A 336 28.37 2.63 8.53
CA GLU A 336 29.35 3.70 8.34
C GLU A 336 28.68 4.99 7.83
N ARG A 337 27.83 4.87 6.79
CA ARG A 337 27.06 6.00 6.26
C ARG A 337 26.08 6.55 7.29
N LEU A 338 25.42 5.67 8.05
CA LEU A 338 24.48 6.06 9.10
C LEU A 338 25.18 6.83 10.22
N GLU A 339 26.35 6.35 10.66
CA GLU A 339 27.21 7.00 11.65
C GLU A 339 27.63 8.38 11.14
N ALA A 340 28.10 8.49 9.89
CA ALA A 340 28.46 9.78 9.29
C ALA A 340 27.26 10.75 9.21
N SER A 341 26.08 10.24 8.83
CA SER A 341 24.84 11.04 8.76
C SER A 341 24.43 11.56 10.14
N LEU A 342 24.47 10.70 11.16
CA LEU A 342 24.12 11.06 12.53
C LEU A 342 25.13 12.02 13.14
N ARG A 343 26.42 11.83 12.88
CA ARG A 343 27.46 12.78 13.29
C ARG A 343 27.24 14.15 12.68
N THR A 344 26.85 14.22 11.41
CA THR A 344 26.53 15.47 10.73
C THR A 344 25.34 16.17 11.40
N VAL A 345 24.25 15.44 11.65
CA VAL A 345 23.06 15.98 12.33
C VAL A 345 23.38 16.42 13.76
N LEU A 346 24.13 15.61 14.51
CA LEU A 346 24.53 15.92 15.88
C LEU A 346 25.50 17.09 15.94
N ALA A 347 26.44 17.22 15.00
CA ALA A 347 27.38 18.32 14.96
C ALA A 347 26.70 19.68 14.76
N VAL A 348 25.53 19.70 14.10
CA VAL A 348 24.70 20.91 14.00
C VAL A 348 24.13 21.32 15.37
N ALA A 349 23.81 20.36 16.24
CA ALA A 349 23.27 20.62 17.57
C ALA A 349 24.37 20.83 18.63
N ASP A 350 25.39 19.98 18.63
CA ASP A 350 26.52 19.95 19.54
C ASP A 350 27.70 19.17 18.92
N PRO A 351 28.79 19.84 18.49
CA PRO A 351 29.98 19.19 17.94
C PRO A 351 30.62 18.16 18.86
N SER A 352 30.48 18.30 20.19
CA SER A 352 31.06 17.36 21.16
C SER A 352 30.31 16.04 21.20
N ALA A 353 29.00 16.06 20.95
CA ALA A 353 28.15 14.88 20.92
C ALA A 353 28.46 13.97 19.71
N ALA A 354 28.92 14.52 18.60
CA ALA A 354 29.27 13.76 17.40
C ALA A 354 30.42 12.76 17.64
N ASN A 355 31.38 13.11 18.50
CA ASN A 355 32.54 12.26 18.81
C ASN A 355 32.22 11.06 19.70
N VAL A 356 31.10 11.12 20.44
CA VAL A 356 30.65 10.03 21.32
C VAL A 356 29.85 8.98 20.55
N PHE A 357 29.30 9.36 19.38
CA PHE A 357 28.44 8.49 18.59
C PHE A 357 29.25 7.55 17.69
N ASN A 358 29.37 6.30 18.12
CA ASN A 358 29.97 5.19 17.37
C ASN A 358 29.13 3.91 17.53
N ALA A 359 29.36 2.92 16.66
CA ALA A 359 28.71 1.61 16.72
C ALA A 359 28.67 0.96 18.15
N PRO A 360 29.79 0.91 18.92
CA PRO A 360 29.77 0.42 20.30
C PRO A 360 28.84 1.20 21.25
N PHE A 361 28.80 2.52 21.12
CA PHE A 361 27.91 3.38 21.92
C PHE A 361 26.44 3.08 21.60
N ILE A 362 26.11 2.96 20.31
CA ILE A 362 24.78 2.59 19.84
C ILE A 362 24.33 1.26 20.45
N ILE A 363 25.18 0.21 20.39
CA ILE A 363 24.90 -1.08 21.03
C ILE A 363 24.67 -0.93 22.53
N THR A 364 25.54 -0.18 23.20
CA THR A 364 25.47 0.02 24.66
C THR A 364 24.18 0.71 25.07
N VAL A 365 23.78 1.76 24.37
CA VAL A 365 22.51 2.45 24.59
C VAL A 365 21.33 1.49 24.38
N PHE A 366 21.39 0.62 23.38
CA PHE A 366 20.32 -0.37 23.15
C PHE A 366 20.24 -1.43 24.23
N LEU A 367 21.36 -2.03 24.64
CA LEU A 367 21.38 -2.99 25.75
C LEU A 367 20.89 -2.34 27.04
N ALA A 368 21.34 -1.12 27.33
CA ALA A 368 20.91 -0.34 28.49
C ALA A 368 19.41 -0.02 28.43
N SER A 369 18.84 0.26 27.25
CA SER A 369 17.42 0.58 27.08
C SER A 369 16.50 -0.54 27.57
N GLY A 370 16.91 -1.81 27.47
CA GLY A 370 16.16 -2.94 28.02
C GLY A 370 16.07 -2.88 29.54
N LEU A 371 17.21 -2.70 30.21
CA LEU A 371 17.27 -2.61 31.67
C LEU A 371 16.56 -1.36 32.20
N ILE A 372 16.76 -0.21 31.52
CA ILE A 372 16.07 1.06 31.80
C ILE A 372 14.57 0.87 31.66
N GLY A 373 14.11 0.24 30.58
CA GLY A 373 12.69 -0.04 30.33
C GLY A 373 12.05 -0.92 31.39
N VAL A 374 12.71 -2.01 31.81
CA VAL A 374 12.23 -2.87 32.90
C VAL A 374 12.15 -2.07 34.21
N THR A 375 13.21 -1.35 34.55
CA THR A 375 13.29 -0.57 35.78
C THR A 375 12.22 0.52 35.80
N ALA A 376 12.06 1.26 34.71
CA ALA A 376 11.04 2.29 34.56
C ALA A 376 9.63 1.71 34.68
N GLU A 377 9.32 0.58 34.02
CA GLU A 377 8.01 -0.06 34.13
C GLU A 377 7.71 -0.50 35.57
N MET A 378 8.71 -1.03 36.29
CA MET A 378 8.56 -1.43 37.69
C MET A 378 8.37 -0.24 38.63
N LEU A 379 9.16 0.83 38.47
CA LEU A 379 9.02 2.07 39.26
C LEU A 379 7.66 2.72 39.01
N LEU A 380 7.26 2.87 37.74
CA LEU A 380 5.98 3.47 37.37
C LEU A 380 4.78 2.65 37.83
N SER A 381 4.92 1.33 37.95
CA SER A 381 3.86 0.49 38.52
C SER A 381 3.58 0.76 40.00
N ARG A 382 4.57 1.28 40.74
CA ARG A 382 4.47 1.62 42.17
C ARG A 382 3.98 3.03 42.45
N THR A 383 3.61 3.79 41.42
CA THR A 383 3.07 5.15 41.57
C THR A 383 1.77 5.15 42.38
N GLY A 384 1.57 6.16 43.24
CA GLY A 384 0.36 6.30 44.05
C GLY A 384 -0.88 6.62 43.23
N ASP A 385 -2.06 6.28 43.74
CA ASP A 385 -3.33 6.37 42.99
C ASP A 385 -3.67 7.77 42.48
N ALA A 386 -3.24 8.80 43.21
CA ALA A 386 -3.38 10.21 42.79
C ALA A 386 -2.68 10.47 41.44
N LEU A 387 -1.41 10.05 41.30
CA LEU A 387 -0.67 10.20 40.05
C LEU A 387 -1.29 9.36 38.92
N ARG A 388 -1.75 8.14 39.24
CA ARG A 388 -2.43 7.28 38.25
C ARG A 388 -3.71 7.93 37.74
N ALA A 389 -4.49 8.56 38.62
CA ALA A 389 -5.71 9.27 38.25
C ALA A 389 -5.40 10.51 37.42
N LEU A 390 -4.36 11.28 37.80
CA LEU A 390 -3.89 12.44 37.03
C LEU A 390 -3.48 12.04 35.61
N VAL A 391 -2.67 10.99 35.46
CA VAL A 391 -2.21 10.48 34.15
C VAL A 391 -3.39 10.03 33.30
N ARG A 392 -4.34 9.28 33.88
CA ARG A 392 -5.56 8.86 33.18
C ARG A 392 -6.34 10.06 32.66
N ARG A 393 -6.57 11.06 33.51
CA ARG A 393 -7.25 12.31 33.13
C ARG A 393 -6.48 13.03 32.03
N LEU A 394 -5.19 13.27 32.22
CA LEU A 394 -4.35 14.00 31.28
C LEU A 394 -4.36 13.36 29.89
N ILE A 395 -4.18 12.04 29.80
CA ILE A 395 -4.21 11.32 28.52
C ILE A 395 -5.58 11.45 27.84
N THR A 396 -6.67 11.31 28.60
CA THR A 396 -8.02 11.52 28.05
C THR A 396 -8.19 12.96 27.57
N TRP A 397 -7.75 13.96 28.34
CA TRP A 397 -7.79 15.38 27.95
C TRP A 397 -6.99 15.66 26.68
N VAL A 398 -5.73 15.21 26.62
CA VAL A 398 -4.87 15.36 25.44
C VAL A 398 -5.51 14.69 24.22
N ASN A 399 -6.14 13.53 24.39
CA ASN A 399 -6.86 12.87 23.30
C ASN A 399 -8.05 13.70 22.81
N TRP A 400 -8.85 14.29 23.71
CA TRP A 400 -9.96 15.17 23.33
C TRP A 400 -9.50 16.46 22.67
N ILE A 401 -8.39 17.05 23.15
CA ILE A 401 -7.77 18.21 22.52
C ILE A 401 -7.27 17.85 21.12
N ALA A 402 -6.62 16.70 20.96
CA ALA A 402 -6.20 16.21 19.65
C ALA A 402 -7.39 15.95 18.71
N ALA A 403 -8.47 15.36 19.22
CA ALA A 403 -9.71 15.18 18.46
C ALA A 403 -10.29 16.52 18.00
N LEU A 404 -10.37 17.50 18.90
CA LEU A 404 -10.83 18.85 18.59
C LEU A 404 -9.92 19.53 17.56
N ALA A 405 -8.60 19.43 17.72
CA ALA A 405 -7.64 20.01 16.79
C ALA A 405 -7.77 19.40 15.39
N VAL A 406 -7.87 18.08 15.27
CA VAL A 406 -8.10 17.41 13.98
C VAL A 406 -9.46 17.79 13.40
N GLY A 407 -10.51 17.87 14.22
CA GLY A 407 -11.85 18.28 13.79
C GLY A 407 -11.87 19.73 13.26
N VAL A 408 -11.23 20.66 13.97
CA VAL A 408 -11.06 22.06 13.54
C VAL A 408 -10.26 22.13 12.25
N LEU A 409 -9.14 21.40 12.15
CA LEU A 409 -8.32 21.35 10.92
C LEU A 409 -9.12 20.81 9.73
N LEU A 410 -9.95 19.76 9.91
CA LEU A 410 -10.79 19.23 8.83
C LEU A 410 -11.79 20.25 8.29
N VAL A 411 -12.34 21.10 9.16
CA VAL A 411 -13.31 22.14 8.77
C VAL A 411 -12.61 23.38 8.23
N TYR A 412 -11.49 23.78 8.82
CA TYR A 412 -10.80 25.03 8.50
C TYR A 412 -9.87 24.93 7.29
N ALA A 413 -9.15 23.81 7.14
CA ALA A 413 -8.12 23.66 6.11
C ALA A 413 -8.60 23.88 4.66
N PRO A 414 -9.84 23.52 4.24
CA PRO A 414 -10.37 23.84 2.91
C PRO A 414 -10.42 25.33 2.58
N TYR A 415 -10.53 26.18 3.60
CA TYR A 415 -10.71 27.63 3.45
C TYR A 415 -9.40 28.40 3.57
N THR A 416 -8.29 27.72 3.80
CA THR A 416 -6.96 28.31 3.96
C THR A 416 -6.06 28.04 2.78
N GLN A 417 -5.38 29.08 2.31
CA GLN A 417 -4.27 28.95 1.37
C GLN A 417 -3.02 28.52 2.13
N TYR A 418 -2.49 27.35 1.78
CA TYR A 418 -1.23 26.85 2.32
C TYR A 418 -0.09 27.17 1.37
N VAL A 419 1.05 27.57 1.91
CA VAL A 419 2.28 27.74 1.12
C VAL A 419 2.77 26.34 0.75
N ASN A 420 2.80 26.02 -0.54
CA ASN A 420 3.35 24.75 -1.01
C ASN A 420 4.86 24.69 -0.74
N VAL A 421 5.34 23.48 -0.42
CA VAL A 421 6.77 23.19 -0.33
C VAL A 421 7.39 23.40 -1.71
N PRO A 422 8.40 24.28 -1.85
CA PRO A 422 9.04 24.53 -3.14
C PRO A 422 9.67 23.26 -3.72
N SER A 423 9.67 23.15 -5.06
CA SER A 423 10.38 22.08 -5.77
C SER A 423 11.90 22.25 -5.75
N GLU A 424 12.41 23.39 -5.27
CA GLU A 424 13.84 23.67 -5.17
C GLU A 424 14.15 24.32 -3.84
N MET A 425 14.73 23.54 -2.92
CA MET A 425 15.14 24.02 -1.60
C MET A 425 16.05 25.26 -1.64
N ARG A 426 16.91 25.36 -2.67
CA ARG A 426 17.85 26.49 -2.86
C ARG A 426 17.14 27.85 -2.98
N GLN A 427 15.91 27.88 -3.49
CA GLN A 427 15.19 29.13 -3.72
C GLN A 427 14.72 29.81 -2.42
N VAL A 428 14.51 29.04 -1.36
CA VAL A 428 13.94 29.55 -0.09
C VAL A 428 14.89 29.40 1.12
N GLY A 429 15.96 28.61 0.98
CA GLY A 429 16.87 28.27 2.06
C GLY A 429 16.36 27.10 2.93
N VAL A 430 17.30 26.35 3.51
CA VAL A 430 17.04 25.09 4.23
C VAL A 430 16.09 25.28 5.42
N GLU A 431 16.30 26.30 6.25
CA GLU A 431 15.47 26.54 7.44
C GLU A 431 14.01 26.83 7.07
N LYS A 432 13.79 27.77 6.15
CA LYS A 432 12.45 28.13 5.67
C LYS A 432 11.78 26.94 4.99
N TYR A 433 12.54 26.17 4.21
CA TYR A 433 12.06 24.94 3.59
C TYR A 433 11.56 23.92 4.63
N ILE A 434 12.36 23.65 5.67
CA ILE A 434 11.99 22.75 6.76
C ILE A 434 10.72 23.23 7.46
N ASN A 435 10.62 24.52 7.77
CA ASN A 435 9.44 25.10 8.41
C ASN A 435 8.18 24.94 7.56
N ILE A 436 8.27 25.21 6.25
CA ILE A 436 7.16 25.01 5.31
C ILE A 436 6.78 23.52 5.24
N ALA A 437 7.75 22.61 5.15
CA ALA A 437 7.49 21.17 5.07
C ALA A 437 6.84 20.62 6.35
N ILE A 438 7.33 21.02 7.53
CA ILE A 438 6.73 20.63 8.81
C ILE A 438 5.31 21.18 8.94
N TYR A 439 5.09 22.44 8.59
CA TYR A 439 3.76 23.04 8.63
C TYR A 439 2.77 22.29 7.73
N ASN A 440 3.18 21.95 6.51
CA ASN A 440 2.37 21.20 5.56
C ASN A 440 2.12 19.75 5.97
N LEU A 441 3.01 19.13 6.76
CA LEU A 441 2.84 17.79 7.30
C LEU A 441 1.62 17.69 8.22
N PHE A 442 1.39 18.70 9.07
CA PHE A 442 0.24 18.71 10.01
C PHE A 442 -1.11 18.81 9.30
N SER A 443 -1.16 19.40 8.11
CA SER A 443 -2.38 19.55 7.31
C SER A 443 -2.49 18.52 6.18
N SER A 444 -1.61 17.51 6.14
CA SER A 444 -1.54 16.52 5.06
C SER A 444 -2.75 15.59 4.94
N LEU A 445 -3.47 15.35 6.05
CA LEU A 445 -4.69 14.53 6.09
C LEU A 445 -5.94 15.40 6.31
N THR A 446 -6.12 16.40 5.44
CA THR A 446 -7.26 17.31 5.49
C THR A 446 -7.85 17.52 4.10
N PHE A 447 -8.98 18.21 4.00
CA PHE A 447 -9.62 18.58 2.75
C PHE A 447 -9.02 19.86 2.13
N ARG A 448 -7.74 20.15 2.32
CA ARG A 448 -7.08 21.30 1.66
C ARG A 448 -6.56 20.92 0.27
N GLU A 449 -6.13 21.91 -0.50
CA GLU A 449 -5.33 21.67 -1.70
C GLU A 449 -4.04 20.89 -1.32
N PRO A 450 -3.82 19.72 -1.95
CA PRO A 450 -2.73 18.83 -1.58
C PRO A 450 -1.38 19.43 -1.98
N ASP A 451 -0.45 19.46 -1.03
CA ASP A 451 0.92 19.84 -1.30
C ASP A 451 1.56 18.84 -2.28
N LEU A 452 2.11 19.36 -3.38
CA LEU A 452 2.72 18.53 -4.43
C LEU A 452 3.81 17.62 -3.87
N MET A 453 4.74 18.18 -3.09
CA MET A 453 5.91 17.50 -2.60
C MET A 453 5.56 16.48 -1.51
N LEU A 454 4.60 16.74 -0.64
CA LEU A 454 4.31 15.88 0.51
C LEU A 454 3.11 14.95 0.33
N SER A 455 1.98 15.46 -0.16
CA SER A 455 0.72 14.72 -0.22
C SER A 455 0.52 14.09 -1.59
N THR A 456 0.65 14.87 -2.66
CA THR A 456 0.40 14.41 -4.02
C THR A 456 1.34 13.29 -4.43
N THR A 457 2.64 13.41 -4.14
CA THR A 457 3.64 12.35 -4.41
C THR A 457 3.49 11.13 -3.50
N PHE A 458 2.86 11.27 -2.33
CA PHE A 458 2.51 10.13 -1.49
C PHE A 458 1.32 9.37 -2.10
N TRP A 459 0.23 10.04 -2.43
CA TRP A 459 -0.99 9.37 -2.92
C TRP A 459 -0.88 8.89 -4.37
N SER A 460 -0.30 9.70 -5.26
CA SER A 460 -0.18 9.41 -6.69
C SER A 460 1.04 8.56 -7.03
N GLY A 461 2.04 8.53 -6.15
CA GLY A 461 3.35 7.93 -6.41
C GLY A 461 4.39 8.95 -6.83
N PHE A 462 5.59 8.43 -7.12
CA PHE A 462 6.69 9.23 -7.64
C PHE A 462 7.47 8.42 -8.70
N GLY A 463 7.57 8.95 -9.91
CA GLY A 463 8.14 8.33 -11.10
C GLY A 463 8.39 9.35 -12.21
N TRP A 464 9.27 9.02 -13.15
CA TRP A 464 9.75 9.95 -14.18
C TRP A 464 8.66 10.48 -15.16
N HIS A 465 7.46 9.90 -15.11
CA HIS A 465 6.28 10.18 -15.95
C HIS A 465 5.05 10.52 -15.15
N ASP A 466 5.23 10.92 -13.90
CA ASP A 466 4.10 11.05 -13.00
C ASP A 466 3.10 12.11 -13.46
N VAL A 467 2.03 11.63 -14.09
CA VAL A 467 0.74 12.29 -14.07
C VAL A 467 0.22 12.10 -12.66
N PHE A 468 0.34 13.14 -11.86
CA PHE A 468 -0.27 13.16 -10.55
C PHE A 468 -1.78 12.98 -10.66
N PHE A 469 -2.40 12.38 -9.64
CA PHE A 469 -3.85 12.42 -9.57
C PHE A 469 -4.33 13.86 -9.54
N ASP A 470 -5.54 14.08 -10.07
CA ASP A 470 -6.19 15.37 -9.94
C ASP A 470 -6.18 15.80 -8.45
N PRO A 471 -5.79 17.05 -8.13
CA PRO A 471 -5.71 17.53 -6.76
C PRO A 471 -6.98 17.26 -5.94
N LEU A 472 -8.16 17.31 -6.57
CA LEU A 472 -9.44 17.01 -5.90
C LEU A 472 -9.52 15.57 -5.42
N VAL A 473 -9.01 14.61 -6.20
CA VAL A 473 -8.99 13.19 -5.81
C VAL A 473 -8.11 13.00 -4.58
N VAL A 474 -6.91 13.58 -4.60
CA VAL A 474 -5.97 13.51 -3.47
C VAL A 474 -6.56 14.19 -2.23
N GLN A 475 -7.19 15.35 -2.39
CA GLN A 475 -7.89 16.10 -1.34
C GLN A 475 -9.01 15.27 -0.69
N ILE A 476 -9.82 14.58 -1.49
CA ILE A 476 -10.89 13.69 -0.99
C ILE A 476 -10.29 12.52 -0.21
N MET A 477 -9.25 11.87 -0.75
CA MET A 477 -8.60 10.73 -0.09
C MET A 477 -7.95 11.14 1.25
N ALA A 478 -7.21 12.25 1.25
CA ALA A 478 -6.59 12.81 2.44
C ALA A 478 -7.61 13.25 3.49
N GLY A 479 -8.69 13.92 3.07
CA GLY A 479 -9.77 14.34 3.95
C GLY A 479 -10.55 13.18 4.57
N ILE A 480 -10.84 12.11 3.80
CA ILE A 480 -11.45 10.88 4.32
C ILE A 480 -10.52 10.23 5.36
N ALA A 481 -9.21 10.15 5.09
CA ALA A 481 -8.25 9.67 6.08
C ALA A 481 -8.27 10.53 7.35
N GLY A 482 -8.32 11.85 7.23
CA GLY A 482 -8.46 12.75 8.37
C GLY A 482 -9.74 12.52 9.17
N CYS A 483 -10.90 12.33 8.50
CA CYS A 483 -12.15 11.94 9.15
C CYS A 483 -12.02 10.63 9.93
N GLY A 484 -11.33 9.63 9.36
CA GLY A 484 -11.05 8.37 10.04
C GLY A 484 -10.20 8.57 11.30
N LEU A 485 -9.18 9.43 11.22
CA LEU A 485 -8.34 9.78 12.37
C LEU A 485 -9.13 10.49 13.47
N PHE A 486 -9.98 11.45 13.10
CA PHE A 486 -10.90 12.12 14.03
C PHE A 486 -11.78 11.11 14.75
N LEU A 487 -12.42 10.19 14.01
CA LEU A 487 -13.25 9.12 14.56
C LEU A 487 -12.46 8.18 15.48
N ALA A 488 -11.21 7.85 15.14
CA ALA A 488 -10.33 7.06 16.00
C ALA A 488 -10.06 7.78 17.33
N LEU A 489 -9.73 9.07 17.30
CA LEU A 489 -9.51 9.89 18.50
C LEU A 489 -10.78 9.98 19.36
N MET A 490 -11.93 10.28 18.76
CA MET A 490 -13.23 10.34 19.45
C MET A 490 -13.55 9.02 20.16
N SER A 491 -13.35 7.89 19.47
CA SER A 491 -13.62 6.56 20.01
C SER A 491 -12.66 6.15 21.14
N ALA A 492 -11.42 6.63 21.09
CA ALA A 492 -10.40 6.32 22.09
C ALA A 492 -10.61 7.13 23.37
N GLY A 493 -11.27 8.28 23.30
CA GLY A 493 -11.47 9.20 24.43
C GLY A 493 -12.20 8.59 25.63
N ALA A 494 -12.96 7.52 25.43
CA ALA A 494 -13.63 6.78 26.50
C ALA A 494 -12.72 5.76 27.24
N ASP A 495 -11.57 5.39 26.66
CA ASP A 495 -10.62 4.44 27.25
C ASP A 495 -9.21 5.03 27.23
N TYR A 496 -8.71 5.42 28.41
CA TYR A 496 -7.38 6.02 28.55
C TYR A 496 -6.26 5.11 28.01
N ARG A 497 -6.39 3.77 28.09
CA ARG A 497 -5.35 2.85 27.62
C ARG A 497 -5.24 2.88 26.11
N ARG A 498 -6.39 2.99 25.47
CA ARG A 498 -6.51 3.10 24.02
C ARG A 498 -6.05 4.47 23.54
N SER A 499 -6.48 5.54 24.22
CA SER A 499 -5.99 6.90 24.02
C SER A 499 -4.46 6.97 24.11
N ALA A 500 -3.86 6.40 25.16
CA ALA A 500 -2.40 6.41 25.34
C ALA A 500 -1.66 5.77 24.17
N ARG A 501 -2.13 4.63 23.65
CA ARG A 501 -1.49 3.95 22.52
C ARG A 501 -1.70 4.67 21.20
N LEU A 502 -2.91 5.20 20.97
CA LEU A 502 -3.22 6.00 19.80
C LEU A 502 -2.33 7.24 19.75
N LEU A 503 -2.31 8.02 20.83
CA LEU A 503 -1.48 9.23 20.95
C LEU A 503 0.00 8.91 20.83
N ALA A 504 0.49 7.83 21.46
CA ALA A 504 1.87 7.40 21.34
C ALA A 504 2.26 7.06 19.89
N ALA A 505 1.40 6.36 19.16
CA ALA A 505 1.67 6.02 17.75
C ALA A 505 1.56 7.25 16.83
N LEU A 506 0.59 8.15 17.06
CA LEU A 506 0.46 9.39 16.29
C LEU A 506 1.62 10.35 16.53
N PHE A 507 1.97 10.58 17.79
CA PHE A 507 3.12 11.39 18.16
C PHE A 507 4.41 10.80 17.61
N GLY A 508 4.56 9.47 17.71
CA GLY A 508 5.68 8.75 17.13
C GLY A 508 5.81 8.94 15.62
N ALA A 509 4.71 8.76 14.87
CA ALA A 509 4.69 8.95 13.43
C ALA A 509 5.02 10.40 13.03
N LEU A 510 4.51 11.37 13.79
CA LEU A 510 4.80 12.80 13.59
C LEU A 510 6.28 13.12 13.84
N VAL A 511 6.85 12.64 14.95
CA VAL A 511 8.28 12.81 15.26
C VAL A 511 9.13 12.20 14.14
N SER A 512 8.81 10.98 13.69
CA SER A 512 9.50 10.36 12.55
C SER A 512 9.39 11.18 11.26
N GLY A 513 8.23 11.78 11.00
CA GLY A 513 8.02 12.62 9.81
C GLY A 513 8.82 13.90 9.87
N ILE A 514 8.85 14.57 11.03
CA ILE A 514 9.67 15.77 11.27
C ILE A 514 11.15 15.43 11.12
N LEU A 515 11.62 14.36 11.76
CA LEU A 515 13.01 13.91 11.64
C LEU A 515 13.37 13.59 10.19
N MET A 516 12.47 12.98 9.41
CA MET A 516 12.70 12.73 7.99
C MET A 516 12.87 14.03 7.21
N VAL A 517 12.03 15.05 7.46
CA VAL A 517 12.18 16.38 6.85
C VAL A 517 13.56 16.95 7.15
N PHE A 518 14.02 16.89 8.40
CA PHE A 518 15.35 17.36 8.80
C PHE A 518 16.49 16.59 8.12
N VAL A 519 16.44 15.26 8.13
CA VAL A 519 17.49 14.40 7.54
C VAL A 519 17.61 14.64 6.03
N VAL A 520 16.50 14.75 5.33
CA VAL A 520 16.47 15.00 3.90
C VAL A 520 16.93 16.44 3.59
N ALA A 521 16.41 17.44 4.30
CA ALA A 521 16.70 18.84 4.03
C ALA A 521 18.13 19.27 4.41
N SER A 522 18.70 18.70 5.48
CA SER A 522 20.09 18.95 5.87
C SER A 522 21.11 18.36 4.89
N GLY A 523 20.67 17.46 4.01
CA GLY A 523 21.52 16.74 3.09
C GLY A 523 22.49 15.76 3.75
N ALA A 524 22.20 15.35 4.99
CA ALA A 524 22.94 14.31 5.72
C ALA A 524 23.03 12.99 4.91
N GLY A 525 22.15 12.80 3.93
CA GLY A 525 22.18 11.69 2.98
C GLY A 525 23.18 11.80 1.82
N GLY A 526 24.04 12.82 1.74
CA GLY A 526 25.01 12.98 0.64
C GLY A 526 24.50 13.78 -0.57
N GLY A 527 23.53 14.66 -0.33
CA GLY A 527 22.90 15.56 -1.30
C GLY A 527 21.68 16.22 -0.65
N GLN A 528 21.17 17.33 -1.19
CA GLN A 528 19.98 18.02 -0.66
C GLN A 528 18.75 17.76 -1.54
N PRO A 529 18.22 16.51 -1.62
CA PRO A 529 17.00 16.27 -2.38
C PRO A 529 15.82 16.96 -1.70
N ASN A 530 14.82 17.35 -2.48
CA ASN A 530 13.57 17.85 -1.92
C ASN A 530 12.87 16.74 -1.13
N VAL A 531 12.16 17.12 -0.07
CA VAL A 531 11.33 16.19 0.70
C VAL A 531 10.12 15.80 -0.12
N HIS A 532 10.07 14.53 -0.53
CA HIS A 532 8.93 13.94 -1.22
C HIS A 532 8.09 13.06 -0.26
N GLY A 533 6.80 12.90 -0.55
CA GLY A 533 5.86 12.06 0.19
C GLY A 533 6.31 10.59 0.31
N ARG A 534 7.10 10.08 -0.65
CA ARG A 534 7.71 8.74 -0.58
C ARG A 534 8.67 8.58 0.60
N TYR A 535 9.36 9.64 1.04
CA TYR A 535 10.21 9.59 2.22
C TYR A 535 9.39 9.53 3.51
N LEU A 536 8.15 10.02 3.47
CA LEU A 536 7.20 10.00 4.59
C LEU A 536 6.33 8.75 4.63
N LEU A 537 6.63 7.73 3.82
CA LEU A 537 5.85 6.49 3.72
C LEU A 537 5.61 5.84 5.10
N GLY A 538 6.63 5.79 5.95
CA GLY A 538 6.52 5.22 7.30
C GLY A 538 5.56 6.00 8.20
N THR A 539 5.64 7.33 8.19
CA THR A 539 4.71 8.22 8.90
C THR A 539 3.29 8.03 8.40
N TYR A 540 3.07 8.10 7.09
CA TYR A 540 1.74 7.97 6.51
C TYR A 540 1.13 6.60 6.76
N LEU A 541 1.86 5.49 6.59
CA LEU A 541 1.28 4.15 6.79
C LEU A 541 0.86 3.91 8.25
N VAL A 542 1.64 4.40 9.23
CA VAL A 542 1.25 4.32 10.64
C VAL A 542 -0.01 5.15 10.89
N VAL A 543 -0.05 6.41 10.45
CA VAL A 543 -1.23 7.27 10.67
C VAL A 543 -2.47 6.74 9.94
N LEU A 544 -2.33 6.30 8.69
CA LEU A 544 -3.42 5.71 7.91
C LEU A 544 -3.94 4.43 8.54
N SER A 545 -3.08 3.58 9.10
CA SER A 545 -3.54 2.37 9.80
C SER A 545 -4.47 2.73 10.97
N LEU A 546 -4.18 3.80 11.71
CA LEU A 546 -4.97 4.29 12.84
C LEU A 546 -6.24 5.02 12.37
N ALA A 547 -6.13 5.82 11.30
CA ALA A 547 -7.25 6.51 10.69
C ALA A 547 -8.32 5.52 10.19
N PHE A 548 -7.91 4.49 9.46
CA PHE A 548 -8.81 3.46 8.96
C PHE A 548 -9.44 2.64 10.08
N ALA A 549 -8.76 2.51 11.22
CA ALA A 549 -9.34 1.91 12.40
C ALA A 549 -10.54 2.73 12.92
N GLY A 550 -10.57 4.05 12.79
CA GLY A 550 -11.70 4.89 13.21
C GLY A 550 -13.01 4.56 12.49
N PHE A 551 -12.94 4.08 11.25
CA PHE A 551 -14.09 3.57 10.49
C PHE A 551 -14.49 2.15 10.88
N ALA A 552 -13.63 1.40 11.57
CA ALA A 552 -13.91 0.01 11.89
C ALA A 552 -14.95 -0.09 13.03
N PRO A 553 -15.90 -1.02 12.98
CA PRO A 553 -17.03 -1.03 13.89
C PRO A 553 -16.66 -1.57 15.27
N ALA A 554 -15.63 -2.42 15.31
CA ALA A 554 -15.02 -2.92 16.53
C ALA A 554 -14.56 -1.79 17.46
N VAL A 555 -14.30 -0.61 16.90
CA VAL A 555 -13.89 0.59 17.62
C VAL A 555 -15.05 1.22 18.39
N TRP A 556 -16.28 1.07 17.91
CA TRP A 556 -17.50 1.67 18.46
C TRP A 556 -18.33 0.72 19.34
N ARG A 557 -18.11 -0.60 19.20
CA ARG A 557 -18.91 -1.67 19.85
C ARG A 557 -18.67 -1.88 21.36
N PHE A 558 -17.72 -1.18 21.97
CA PHE A 558 -17.44 -1.31 23.41
C PHE A 558 -18.47 -0.61 24.33
N ALA A 559 -19.45 0.12 23.77
CA ALA A 559 -20.42 0.87 24.58
C ALA A 559 -21.61 0.04 25.13
N LYS A 560 -22.03 -1.08 24.52
CA LYS A 560 -23.25 -1.82 24.94
C LYS A 560 -23.24 -3.30 24.51
N ALA A 561 -22.46 -4.17 25.15
CA ALA A 561 -22.18 -5.52 24.65
C ALA A 561 -23.06 -6.69 25.15
N GLU A 562 -24.00 -6.50 26.08
CA GLU A 562 -24.66 -7.68 26.69
C GLU A 562 -25.87 -8.22 25.89
N ASN A 563 -26.57 -7.38 25.11
CA ASN A 563 -27.85 -7.77 24.48
C ASN A 563 -27.84 -7.96 22.94
N GLN A 564 -26.68 -8.01 22.26
CA GLN A 564 -26.63 -7.97 20.78
C GLN A 564 -26.28 -9.28 20.06
N ARG A 565 -26.05 -10.39 20.76
CA ARG A 565 -25.62 -11.66 20.13
C ARG A 565 -26.67 -12.29 19.19
N GLU A 566 -27.96 -12.15 19.49
CA GLU A 566 -29.03 -12.78 18.69
C GLU A 566 -29.38 -12.03 17.39
N ALA A 567 -29.15 -10.71 17.33
CA ALA A 567 -29.45 -9.92 16.13
C ALA A 567 -28.44 -10.11 14.97
N LEU A 568 -27.29 -10.72 15.24
CA LEU A 568 -26.16 -10.83 14.29
C LEU A 568 -26.24 -12.08 13.38
N ASP A 569 -26.99 -13.12 13.77
CA ASP A 569 -26.97 -14.42 13.09
C ASP A 569 -27.86 -14.47 11.83
N LEU A 570 -28.83 -13.56 11.73
CA LEU A 570 -29.76 -13.43 10.59
C LEU A 570 -29.22 -12.51 9.47
N ASP A 571 -28.40 -11.52 9.78
CA ASP A 571 -27.90 -10.50 8.82
C ASP A 571 -26.66 -11.01 8.05
N TRP A 572 -25.87 -11.92 8.63
CA TRP A 572 -24.63 -12.44 8.04
C TRP A 572 -24.85 -13.46 6.91
N ARG A 573 -25.97 -14.21 6.93
CA ARG A 573 -26.28 -15.21 5.90
C ARG A 573 -26.63 -14.59 4.54
N GLY A 574 -27.18 -13.37 4.54
CA GLY A 574 -27.43 -12.62 3.30
C GLY A 574 -26.16 -12.08 2.62
N GLN A 575 -25.10 -11.82 3.40
CA GLN A 575 -23.81 -11.33 2.88
C GLN A 575 -23.00 -12.44 2.19
N ARG A 576 -23.12 -13.69 2.63
CA ARG A 576 -22.43 -14.86 2.08
C ARG A 576 -22.92 -15.22 0.66
N THR A 577 -24.24 -15.27 0.47
CA THR A 577 -24.88 -15.64 -0.81
C THR A 577 -24.61 -14.63 -1.93
N GLY A 578 -24.36 -13.36 -1.58
CA GLY A 578 -23.98 -12.32 -2.53
C GLY A 578 -22.57 -12.48 -3.09
N VAL A 579 -21.68 -13.19 -2.40
CA VAL A 579 -20.27 -13.34 -2.79
C VAL A 579 -20.03 -14.64 -3.57
N GLU A 580 -20.72 -15.72 -3.20
CA GLU A 580 -20.67 -17.00 -3.92
C GLU A 580 -21.21 -16.86 -5.36
N LEU A 581 -22.24 -16.03 -5.60
CA LEU A 581 -22.80 -15.77 -6.95
C LEU A 581 -21.89 -14.90 -7.84
N LEU A 582 -21.06 -14.06 -7.21
CA LEU A 582 -20.15 -13.07 -7.83
C LEU A 582 -18.94 -13.76 -8.49
N MET A 583 -18.47 -14.85 -7.89
CA MET A 583 -17.35 -15.65 -8.40
C MET A 583 -17.74 -16.51 -9.61
N THR A 584 -18.89 -17.17 -9.55
CA THR A 584 -19.28 -18.18 -10.56
C THR A 584 -19.65 -17.55 -11.91
N TRP A 585 -20.23 -16.35 -11.90
CA TRP A 585 -20.66 -15.69 -13.14
C TRP A 585 -19.52 -14.97 -13.88
N GLY A 586 -18.54 -14.43 -13.12
CA GLY A 586 -17.33 -13.81 -13.67
C GLY A 586 -16.39 -14.82 -14.36
N ALA A 587 -16.26 -16.02 -13.80
CA ALA A 587 -15.45 -17.09 -14.41
C ALA A 587 -16.01 -17.56 -15.77
N ILE A 588 -17.34 -17.63 -15.90
CA ILE A 588 -18.02 -18.13 -17.11
C ILE A 588 -18.01 -17.09 -18.23
N THR A 589 -18.17 -15.80 -17.90
CA THR A 589 -18.16 -14.72 -18.90
C THR A 589 -16.75 -14.41 -19.40
N ALA A 590 -15.74 -14.47 -18.51
CA ALA A 590 -14.34 -14.33 -18.87
C ALA A 590 -13.86 -15.49 -19.76
N GLY A 591 -14.25 -16.73 -19.46
CA GLY A 591 -13.94 -17.88 -20.33
C GLY A 591 -14.57 -17.78 -21.73
N GLY A 592 -15.81 -17.29 -21.82
CA GLY A 592 -16.51 -17.10 -23.10
C GLY A 592 -15.97 -15.96 -23.98
N MET A 593 -15.58 -14.84 -23.39
CA MET A 593 -15.13 -13.65 -24.13
C MET A 593 -13.67 -13.72 -24.57
N THR A 594 -12.81 -14.42 -23.80
CA THR A 594 -11.40 -14.65 -24.14
C THR A 594 -11.24 -15.50 -25.42
N MET A 595 -12.18 -16.42 -25.69
CA MET A 595 -12.18 -17.22 -26.93
C MET A 595 -12.73 -16.46 -28.15
N TYR A 596 -13.66 -15.52 -27.94
CA TYR A 596 -14.21 -14.68 -29.01
C TYR A 596 -13.19 -13.64 -29.51
N MET A 597 -12.33 -13.13 -28.63
CA MET A 597 -11.38 -12.05 -28.94
C MET A 597 -9.99 -12.54 -29.40
N ALA A 598 -9.70 -13.83 -29.30
CA ALA A 598 -8.46 -14.42 -29.80
C ALA A 598 -8.44 -14.63 -31.34
N GLY A 599 -9.49 -14.22 -32.06
CA GLY A 599 -9.51 -14.23 -33.53
C GLY A 599 -9.49 -15.62 -34.17
N TRP A 600 -9.92 -16.68 -33.46
CA TRP A 600 -10.07 -18.02 -34.04
C TRP A 600 -11.48 -18.21 -34.61
N PRO A 601 -11.64 -18.33 -35.95
CA PRO A 601 -12.96 -18.50 -36.54
C PRO A 601 -13.52 -19.93 -36.40
N TRP A 602 -12.74 -20.92 -35.93
CA TRP A 602 -13.14 -22.32 -35.85
C TRP A 602 -12.47 -23.04 -34.67
N ILE A 603 -13.21 -23.84 -33.89
CA ILE A 603 -12.64 -24.71 -32.84
C ILE A 603 -12.22 -26.08 -33.41
N PHE A 604 -12.85 -26.54 -34.49
CA PHE A 604 -12.46 -27.74 -35.24
C PHE A 604 -12.53 -27.46 -36.75
N PRO A 605 -11.54 -27.87 -37.55
CA PRO A 605 -11.50 -27.58 -39.00
C PRO A 605 -12.65 -28.18 -39.82
N THR A 606 -13.45 -29.09 -39.26
CA THR A 606 -14.35 -29.97 -40.03
C THR A 606 -15.84 -29.78 -39.76
N LEU A 607 -16.24 -28.85 -38.88
CA LEU A 607 -17.66 -28.64 -38.55
C LEU A 607 -18.07 -27.18 -38.77
N PRO A 608 -18.87 -26.88 -39.81
CA PRO A 608 -19.31 -25.52 -40.14
C PRO A 608 -20.54 -25.16 -39.30
N VAL A 609 -20.36 -25.03 -37.98
CA VAL A 609 -21.41 -24.49 -37.13
C VAL A 609 -21.03 -23.04 -36.77
N PRO A 610 -21.83 -22.03 -37.18
CA PRO A 610 -21.59 -20.65 -36.81
C PRO A 610 -21.52 -20.53 -35.28
N LEU A 611 -20.35 -20.14 -34.76
CA LEU A 611 -20.07 -20.03 -33.32
C LEU A 611 -21.16 -19.24 -32.59
N ALA A 612 -21.71 -18.21 -33.23
CA ALA A 612 -22.76 -17.37 -32.65
C ALA A 612 -23.96 -18.18 -32.13
N TRP A 613 -24.38 -19.25 -32.81
CA TRP A 613 -25.54 -20.03 -32.38
C TRP A 613 -25.24 -21.02 -31.26
N LEU A 614 -24.10 -21.72 -31.29
CA LEU A 614 -23.69 -22.58 -30.18
C LEU A 614 -23.28 -21.78 -28.95
N TYR A 615 -22.71 -20.57 -29.12
CA TYR A 615 -22.41 -19.65 -28.02
C TYR A 615 -23.67 -18.95 -27.50
N PHE A 616 -24.63 -18.59 -28.36
CA PHE A 616 -25.95 -18.14 -27.92
C PHE A 616 -26.66 -19.27 -27.17
N LEU A 617 -26.59 -20.49 -27.69
CA LEU A 617 -27.12 -21.67 -27.02
C LEU A 617 -26.38 -21.92 -25.69
N PHE A 618 -25.05 -21.82 -25.60
CA PHE A 618 -24.31 -22.07 -24.35
C PHE A 618 -24.42 -20.91 -23.35
N ALA A 619 -24.42 -19.66 -23.80
CA ALA A 619 -24.65 -18.47 -22.98
C ALA A 619 -26.10 -18.35 -22.49
N ILE A 620 -27.04 -19.06 -23.12
CA ILE A 620 -28.43 -19.17 -22.66
C ILE A 620 -28.63 -20.46 -21.87
N VAL A 621 -28.32 -21.62 -22.45
CA VAL A 621 -28.50 -22.95 -21.87
C VAL A 621 -27.61 -23.18 -20.67
N THR A 622 -26.38 -22.66 -20.58
CA THR A 622 -25.53 -22.86 -19.39
C THR A 622 -26.04 -22.10 -18.17
N PRO A 623 -26.48 -20.83 -18.27
CA PRO A 623 -27.26 -20.21 -17.21
C PRO A 623 -28.54 -20.99 -16.88
N PHE A 624 -29.31 -21.46 -17.87
CA PHE A 624 -30.52 -22.25 -17.62
C PHE A 624 -30.23 -23.62 -16.99
N PHE A 625 -29.12 -24.27 -17.32
CA PHE A 625 -28.67 -25.58 -16.82
C PHE A 625 -28.03 -25.46 -15.44
N CYS A 626 -27.23 -24.42 -15.17
CA CYS A 626 -26.76 -24.07 -13.83
C CYS A 626 -27.94 -23.67 -12.93
N VAL A 627 -28.92 -22.92 -13.44
CA VAL A 627 -30.18 -22.63 -12.76
C VAL A 627 -30.97 -23.93 -12.53
N ALA A 628 -31.02 -24.86 -13.47
CA ALA A 628 -31.73 -26.14 -13.33
C ALA A 628 -31.02 -27.09 -12.34
N MET A 629 -29.68 -27.14 -12.33
CA MET A 629 -28.85 -27.90 -11.39
C MET A 629 -28.94 -27.31 -9.98
N ILE A 630 -28.88 -25.98 -9.84
CA ILE A 630 -29.09 -25.30 -8.56
C ILE A 630 -30.54 -25.48 -8.11
N ARG A 631 -31.52 -25.38 -9.01
CA ARG A 631 -32.93 -25.65 -8.73
C ARG A 631 -33.17 -27.11 -8.32
N SER A 632 -32.56 -28.10 -8.96
CA SER A 632 -32.71 -29.52 -8.58
C SER A 632 -31.98 -29.82 -7.26
N SER A 633 -30.81 -29.22 -7.04
CA SER A 633 -30.07 -29.27 -5.77
C SER A 633 -30.80 -28.56 -4.62
N LEU A 634 -31.65 -27.58 -4.94
CA LEU A 634 -32.50 -26.83 -4.00
C LEU A 634 -33.93 -27.39 -3.88
N GLN A 635 -34.38 -28.24 -4.81
CA GLN A 635 -35.72 -28.86 -4.80
C GLN A 635 -35.88 -29.92 -3.70
N GLY A 636 -34.77 -30.36 -3.08
CA GLY A 636 -34.80 -31.10 -1.81
C GLY A 636 -35.05 -30.23 -0.57
N ILE A 637 -35.17 -28.89 -0.71
CA ILE A 637 -35.30 -27.94 0.40
C ILE A 637 -36.64 -27.20 0.26
N THR A 638 -37.67 -27.73 0.92
CA THR A 638 -39.01 -27.15 0.99
C THR A 638 -39.01 -25.87 1.85
N LEU A 639 -38.87 -24.69 1.26
CA LEU A 639 -39.03 -23.41 1.97
C LEU A 639 -39.99 -22.44 1.27
N ASN A 640 -40.73 -21.71 2.11
CA ASN A 640 -41.89 -20.87 1.80
C ASN A 640 -41.54 -19.66 0.90
N ALA A 641 -42.45 -19.26 0.01
CA ALA A 641 -42.26 -18.17 -0.98
C ALA A 641 -41.87 -16.79 -0.38
N ARG A 642 -42.18 -16.53 0.90
CA ARG A 642 -41.71 -15.32 1.63
C ARG A 642 -40.23 -15.37 2.00
N GLU A 643 -39.63 -16.54 2.19
CA GLU A 643 -38.17 -16.67 2.32
C GLU A 643 -37.48 -16.57 0.96
N TYR A 644 -38.18 -16.95 -0.12
CA TYR A 644 -37.67 -16.82 -1.48
C TYR A 644 -37.48 -15.36 -1.91
N LEU A 645 -38.42 -14.47 -1.56
CA LEU A 645 -38.30 -13.01 -1.76
C LEU A 645 -37.20 -12.38 -0.88
N LYS A 646 -36.83 -12.99 0.26
CA LYS A 646 -35.64 -12.63 1.06
C LYS A 646 -34.32 -13.14 0.46
N ARG A 647 -34.38 -14.05 -0.52
CA ARG A 647 -33.23 -14.69 -1.19
C ARG A 647 -32.99 -14.18 -2.63
N SER A 648 -33.81 -13.25 -3.14
CA SER A 648 -33.65 -12.65 -4.49
C SER A 648 -32.52 -11.61 -4.58
N PRO A 649 -31.89 -11.43 -5.76
CA PRO A 649 -30.46 -11.07 -5.87
C PRO A 649 -30.20 -9.56 -5.80
N ARG A 650 -29.23 -9.15 -4.96
CA ARG A 650 -28.78 -7.76 -4.76
C ARG A 650 -27.29 -7.74 -4.36
N PRO A 651 -26.67 -6.57 -4.13
CA PRO A 651 -25.79 -5.74 -4.97
C PRO A 651 -24.48 -6.36 -5.49
N GLY A 652 -24.13 -7.59 -5.09
CA GLY A 652 -22.93 -8.28 -5.60
C GLY A 652 -22.98 -8.50 -7.13
N TYR A 653 -24.19 -8.72 -7.64
CA TYR A 653 -24.54 -8.72 -9.05
C TYR A 653 -24.02 -7.47 -9.81
N TYR A 654 -24.13 -6.26 -9.24
CA TYR A 654 -23.71 -5.02 -9.91
C TYR A 654 -22.20 -4.76 -9.83
N LEU A 655 -21.54 -5.20 -8.75
CA LEU A 655 -20.08 -5.10 -8.63
C LEU A 655 -19.34 -6.15 -9.50
N ALA A 656 -19.92 -7.35 -9.65
CA ALA A 656 -19.51 -8.34 -10.64
C ALA A 656 -19.65 -7.80 -12.07
N ILE A 657 -20.80 -7.18 -12.39
CA ILE A 657 -21.03 -6.55 -13.70
C ILE A 657 -19.98 -5.46 -13.96
N GLY A 658 -19.68 -4.60 -12.98
CA GLY A 658 -18.65 -3.58 -13.11
C GLY A 658 -17.25 -4.17 -13.37
N LEU A 659 -16.81 -5.14 -12.56
CA LEU A 659 -15.51 -5.81 -12.72
C LEU A 659 -15.40 -6.60 -14.03
N VAL A 660 -16.46 -7.27 -14.47
CA VAL A 660 -16.50 -8.04 -15.72
C VAL A 660 -16.52 -7.13 -16.95
N VAL A 661 -17.36 -6.08 -16.97
CA VAL A 661 -17.35 -5.06 -18.02
C VAL A 661 -15.98 -4.41 -18.12
N PHE A 662 -15.31 -4.12 -17.00
CA PHE A 662 -13.99 -3.51 -17.00
C PHE A 662 -12.86 -4.48 -17.39
N SER A 663 -12.94 -5.74 -16.98
CA SER A 663 -11.97 -6.78 -17.37
C SER A 663 -12.06 -7.05 -18.87
N THR A 664 -13.28 -7.07 -19.41
CA THR A 664 -13.53 -7.15 -20.84
C THR A 664 -13.04 -5.89 -21.53
N LEU A 665 -13.41 -4.68 -21.09
CA LEU A 665 -12.92 -3.43 -21.70
C LEU A 665 -11.39 -3.30 -21.65
N ALA A 666 -10.73 -3.66 -20.54
CA ALA A 666 -9.28 -3.64 -20.42
C ALA A 666 -8.62 -4.70 -21.31
N PHE A 667 -9.17 -5.92 -21.36
CA PHE A 667 -8.67 -6.97 -22.27
C PHE A 667 -8.89 -6.58 -23.74
N THR A 668 -10.06 -6.04 -24.09
CA THR A 668 -10.40 -5.56 -25.44
C THR A 668 -9.55 -4.36 -25.85
N GLU A 669 -9.30 -3.41 -24.95
CA GLU A 669 -8.40 -2.29 -25.21
C GLU A 669 -6.96 -2.79 -25.42
N LEU A 670 -6.51 -3.72 -24.58
CA LEU A 670 -5.17 -4.29 -24.69
C LEU A 670 -4.95 -5.10 -25.97
N THR A 671 -6.00 -5.70 -26.54
CA THR A 671 -5.91 -6.65 -27.66
C THR A 671 -6.41 -6.11 -29.00
N VAL A 672 -7.38 -5.19 -29.03
CA VAL A 672 -8.10 -4.78 -30.26
C VAL A 672 -8.09 -3.26 -30.50
N ASN A 673 -7.56 -2.43 -29.60
CA ASN A 673 -7.59 -0.95 -29.66
C ASN A 673 -9.02 -0.39 -29.88
N LEU A 674 -9.74 -0.02 -28.82
CA LEU A 674 -11.12 0.45 -28.95
C LEU A 674 -11.22 1.76 -29.77
N PRO A 675 -12.32 1.98 -30.52
CA PRO A 675 -12.55 3.22 -31.25
C PRO A 675 -12.52 4.45 -30.31
N LYS A 676 -11.89 5.54 -30.76
CA LYS A 676 -11.69 6.79 -29.99
C LYS A 676 -12.94 7.36 -29.31
N ALA A 677 -14.15 7.07 -29.79
CA ALA A 677 -15.40 7.53 -29.17
C ALA A 677 -15.68 6.89 -27.79
N VAL A 678 -15.13 5.71 -27.50
CA VAL A 678 -15.22 5.04 -26.19
C VAL A 678 -14.16 5.59 -25.21
N ILE A 679 -13.02 6.06 -25.74
CA ILE A 679 -11.89 6.62 -24.98
C ILE A 679 -12.26 7.92 -24.26
N TYR A 680 -13.16 8.74 -24.83
CA TYR A 680 -13.53 10.05 -24.25
C TYR A 680 -14.54 10.00 -23.09
N ASN A 681 -15.10 8.84 -22.75
CA ASN A 681 -16.02 8.69 -21.61
C ASN A 681 -15.62 7.55 -20.67
N PHE A 682 -14.35 7.17 -20.66
CA PHE A 682 -13.86 6.12 -19.77
C PHE A 682 -14.04 6.50 -18.28
N ASP A 683 -13.87 7.78 -17.95
CA ASP A 683 -14.15 8.33 -16.62
C ASP A 683 -15.64 8.15 -16.27
N PHE A 684 -16.56 8.30 -17.25
CA PHE A 684 -17.99 8.01 -17.09
C PHE A 684 -18.26 6.52 -16.85
N TYR A 685 -17.62 5.60 -17.59
CA TYR A 685 -17.81 4.16 -17.43
C TYR A 685 -17.15 3.56 -16.18
N THR A 686 -16.22 4.27 -15.54
CA THR A 686 -15.62 3.86 -14.26
C THR A 686 -16.37 4.48 -13.09
N LEU A 687 -16.69 5.78 -13.19
CA LEU A 687 -17.39 6.55 -12.16
C LEU A 687 -18.87 6.13 -12.06
N LEU A 688 -19.56 5.86 -13.17
CA LEU A 688 -20.97 5.50 -13.17
C LEU A 688 -21.24 4.17 -12.45
N PRO A 689 -20.53 3.05 -12.69
CA PRO A 689 -20.73 1.82 -11.91
C PRO A 689 -20.38 1.98 -10.44
N THR A 690 -19.34 2.76 -10.10
CA THR A 690 -18.98 3.05 -8.70
C THR A 690 -20.06 3.88 -8.00
N ILE A 691 -20.56 4.94 -8.64
CA ILE A 691 -21.68 5.75 -8.16
C ILE A 691 -22.95 4.90 -8.07
N MET A 692 -23.26 4.10 -9.09
CA MET A 692 -24.44 3.23 -9.09
C MET A 692 -24.34 2.16 -8.00
N ALA A 693 -23.16 1.58 -7.74
CA ALA A 693 -22.94 0.65 -6.64
C ALA A 693 -23.10 1.32 -5.27
N LEU A 694 -22.57 2.54 -5.09
CA LEU A 694 -22.76 3.38 -3.90
C LEU A 694 -24.24 3.72 -3.68
N LEU A 695 -24.94 4.18 -4.72
CA LEU A 695 -26.35 4.51 -4.69
C LEU A 695 -27.22 3.27 -4.42
N PHE A 696 -26.91 2.12 -5.03
CA PHE A 696 -27.60 0.85 -4.75
C PHE A 696 -27.38 0.37 -3.30
N MET A 697 -26.18 0.58 -2.74
CA MET A 697 -25.91 0.29 -1.33
C MET A 697 -26.73 1.20 -0.42
N LEU A 698 -26.74 2.51 -0.69
CA LEU A 698 -27.52 3.50 0.06
C LEU A 698 -29.04 3.24 -0.05
N TRP A 699 -29.50 2.76 -1.21
CA TRP A 699 -30.90 2.39 -1.44
C TRP A 699 -31.29 1.12 -0.69
N TYR A 700 -30.50 0.05 -0.79
CA TYR A 700 -30.87 -1.24 -0.18
C TYR A 700 -30.60 -1.33 1.31
N TYR A 701 -29.61 -0.62 1.81
CA TYR A 701 -29.37 -0.47 3.22
C TYR A 701 -29.74 0.95 3.62
N LYS A 702 -30.94 1.15 4.18
CA LYS A 702 -31.25 2.40 4.89
C LYS A 702 -30.14 2.65 5.91
N PRO A 703 -29.34 3.72 5.76
CA PRO A 703 -28.20 3.96 6.63
C PRO A 703 -28.73 4.14 8.04
N THR A 704 -28.41 3.17 8.90
CA THR A 704 -28.64 3.27 10.33
C THR A 704 -27.30 3.06 10.98
N LEU A 705 -26.93 3.93 11.91
CA LEU A 705 -25.67 3.84 12.67
C LEU A 705 -25.50 2.46 13.33
N LYS A 706 -26.61 1.78 13.64
CA LYS A 706 -26.64 0.41 14.17
C LYS A 706 -26.12 -0.66 13.20
N LYS A 707 -26.21 -0.45 11.88
CA LYS A 707 -25.79 -1.40 10.83
C LYS A 707 -24.42 -1.09 10.22
N ALA A 708 -23.77 0.02 10.56
CA ALA A 708 -22.47 0.43 10.00
C ALA A 708 -21.39 -0.67 10.03
N ALA A 709 -21.55 -1.66 10.90
CA ALA A 709 -20.61 -2.75 11.02
C ALA A 709 -20.55 -3.75 9.86
N SER A 710 -21.68 -3.99 9.21
CA SER A 710 -21.75 -4.88 8.04
C SER A 710 -21.19 -4.22 6.78
N TRP A 711 -21.01 -2.89 6.81
CA TRP A 711 -20.51 -2.11 5.68
C TRP A 711 -19.00 -2.20 5.53
N VAL A 712 -18.24 -2.40 6.60
CA VAL A 712 -16.77 -2.32 6.51
C VAL A 712 -16.19 -3.35 5.55
N THR A 713 -16.70 -4.58 5.56
CA THR A 713 -16.29 -5.61 4.60
C THR A 713 -16.72 -5.25 3.17
N THR A 714 -17.97 -4.80 2.97
CA THR A 714 -18.48 -4.44 1.64
C THR A 714 -17.81 -3.19 1.07
N THR A 715 -17.62 -2.16 1.87
CA THR A 715 -16.88 -0.94 1.54
C THR A 715 -15.42 -1.25 1.25
N THR A 716 -14.79 -2.17 2.00
CA THR A 716 -13.42 -2.63 1.70
C THR A 716 -13.36 -3.27 0.31
N TYR A 717 -14.32 -4.13 -0.05
CA TYR A 717 -14.34 -4.71 -1.39
C TYR A 717 -14.58 -3.66 -2.47
N ILE A 718 -15.51 -2.75 -2.27
CA ILE A 718 -15.81 -1.68 -3.24
C ILE A 718 -14.59 -0.78 -3.42
N ALA A 719 -13.95 -0.38 -2.32
CA ALA A 719 -12.82 0.53 -2.35
C ALA A 719 -11.57 -0.17 -2.90
N GLY A 720 -11.30 -1.42 -2.52
CA GLY A 720 -10.22 -2.23 -3.07
C GLY A 720 -10.39 -2.48 -4.57
N SER A 721 -11.60 -2.84 -5.01
CA SER A 721 -11.93 -3.00 -6.43
C SER A 721 -11.83 -1.67 -7.19
N ALA A 722 -12.35 -0.57 -6.63
CA ALA A 722 -12.27 0.74 -7.26
C ALA A 722 -10.82 1.22 -7.39
N VAL A 723 -9.96 0.98 -6.39
CA VAL A 723 -8.54 1.33 -6.48
C VAL A 723 -7.79 0.41 -7.43
N HIS A 724 -8.08 -0.89 -7.45
CA HIS A 724 -7.48 -1.81 -8.41
C HIS A 724 -7.86 -1.46 -9.86
N LEU A 725 -9.16 -1.28 -10.12
CA LEU A 725 -9.67 -0.89 -11.43
C LEU A 725 -9.21 0.51 -11.83
N GLY A 726 -9.28 1.46 -10.90
CA GLY A 726 -8.78 2.82 -11.10
C GLY A 726 -7.28 2.84 -11.38
N SER A 727 -6.49 1.98 -10.71
CA SER A 727 -5.06 1.82 -11.00
C SER A 727 -4.85 1.24 -12.39
N LEU A 728 -5.55 0.18 -12.77
CA LEU A 728 -5.45 -0.41 -14.11
C LEU A 728 -5.80 0.60 -15.20
N ALA A 729 -6.95 1.28 -15.04
CA ALA A 729 -7.42 2.36 -15.89
C ALA A 729 -6.38 3.47 -16.04
N PHE A 730 -5.85 3.93 -14.91
CA PHE A 730 -4.85 4.96 -14.84
C PHE A 730 -3.57 4.55 -15.56
N LEU A 731 -3.04 3.36 -15.28
CA LEU A 731 -1.81 2.85 -15.93
C LEU A 731 -2.00 2.72 -17.44
N LEU A 732 -3.14 2.21 -17.90
CA LEU A 732 -3.46 2.10 -19.33
C LEU A 732 -3.55 3.48 -19.99
N LYS A 733 -4.43 4.37 -19.48
CA LYS A 733 -4.62 5.74 -19.98
C LYS A 733 -3.32 6.54 -19.99
N ARG A 734 -2.47 6.29 -18.99
CA ARG A 734 -1.23 7.04 -18.79
C ARG A 734 -0.12 6.61 -19.74
N TYR A 735 0.21 5.33 -19.79
CA TYR A 735 1.36 4.88 -20.60
C TYR A 735 1.03 4.71 -22.06
N PHE A 736 -0.24 4.48 -22.36
CA PHE A 736 -0.66 4.12 -23.68
C PHE A 736 -1.56 5.22 -24.29
N GLY A 737 -2.26 6.01 -23.49
CA GLY A 737 -3.23 7.01 -23.98
C GLY A 737 -4.60 6.38 -24.10
#